data_AF-A0A212KPJ5-F1
#
_entry.id   AF-A0A212KPJ5-F1
#
_cell.length_a   1.000
_cell.length_b   1.000
_cell.length_c   1.000
_cell.angle_alpha   90.00
_cell.angle_beta   90.00
_cell.angle_gamma   90.00
#
_symmetry.space_group_name_H-M   'P 1'
#
loop_
_entity.id
_entity.type
_entity.pdbx_description
1 polymer ?
#
loop_
_entity_poly.entity_id
_entity_poly.type
_entity_poly.pdbx_seq_one_letter_code
_entity_poly.pdbx_strand_id
1 'polypeptide(L)'
;MTGYFQDTAYLRAIKQITPQFSNREICKFAKQNLFFKYTNVNHQAFNAQYSPDGWMGRKFIAIPATLFSGLVKTTYHLAKAIFIGIPKAIFPRSRYFTAQIFHIGRDFQEAFGRFSSLFNDRFGQFHIQESQFHKSCYDLTPTQHNGLDAHTEYGVWITNFAEKTSLFDYKAKTLEERCDLETLSSLETTTIQISDTQSLILDDILEQLGDDTLKNLYLKDLVIPFEYSSLKYALLSEEEFSALKLADLTLNRKQTSFIRERFSLLKTKNPEKVEDLDYENPSLECLSRLTGSEINKNRNEMPPLAFSFLRNDQLTDIKLSDLDAPKCQALFNGLNKEQMKKRFSLYFDTKDTLNAIRMGYFKGINVSVFFDLIPDEQLKDLPISKLSYSILNDMFYTHKPKKSDKARFALFNPTEVQLALKSGFLDGKYHMSLISDEQLKTLKLSKLSYSILNDMFYTHKPKKSDKARFALFNPTEVQLAIESGFLDGKYHMSLISDEQLKTLQLSKLSYFILNNMFYTHAPKNSDKTRFALFNPTEVQLALESGFLVGKYHMSLISDEQLKTLKLSKLSYFFLNDMFYTHRPKDSEKTRFALFNPDEVQLALEKGILEGEYHRSLISNEQIQGFDFSKLSQNTIMQLFPSLDIDKLRESTSSNASYFREENGVVINNRQGWVSFMNEEQLSNKIEERKINTRRICALLTSKQREDLEALFQPSRVEEE
;
A
#
# COMPACT_ATOMS: atom_id res chain seq x y z
N MET A 1 -17.37 19.32 46.38
CA MET A 1 -18.72 18.71 46.24
C MET A 1 -19.60 19.76 45.61
N THR A 2 -20.33 19.44 44.54
CA THR A 2 -21.32 20.35 43.97
C THR A 2 -22.38 20.69 45.03
N GLY A 3 -22.98 21.89 44.97
CA GLY A 3 -23.96 22.35 45.96
C GLY A 3 -25.16 21.41 46.16
N TYR A 4 -25.42 20.49 45.22
CA TYR A 4 -26.54 19.54 45.24
C TYR A 4 -26.45 18.38 46.24
N PHE A 5 -25.27 18.04 46.77
CA PHE A 5 -25.14 16.95 47.77
C PHE A 5 -24.93 17.48 49.21
N GLN A 6 -24.93 18.81 49.39
CA GLN A 6 -25.00 19.40 50.71
C GLN A 6 -26.42 19.12 51.25
N ASP A 7 -26.54 18.62 52.49
CA ASP A 7 -27.81 18.29 53.19
C ASP A 7 -28.54 16.96 52.94
N THR A 8 -27.92 15.95 52.31
CA THR A 8 -28.54 14.61 52.27
C THR A 8 -28.55 13.90 53.63
N ALA A 9 -29.56 13.08 53.90
CA ALA A 9 -29.65 12.28 55.12
C ALA A 9 -28.48 11.29 55.23
N TYR A 10 -28.02 10.78 54.08
CA TYR A 10 -26.84 9.91 54.01
C TYR A 10 -25.54 10.64 54.39
N LEU A 11 -25.31 11.87 53.90
CA LEU A 11 -24.14 12.65 54.30
C LEU A 11 -24.18 13.05 55.79
N ARG A 12 -25.36 13.38 56.31
CA ARG A 12 -25.56 13.65 57.75
C ARG A 12 -25.24 12.42 58.59
N ALA A 13 -25.64 11.23 58.16
CA ALA A 13 -25.30 9.98 58.84
C ALA A 13 -23.78 9.70 58.82
N ILE A 14 -23.09 9.96 57.70
CA ILE A 14 -21.61 9.86 57.64
C ILE A 14 -20.97 10.81 58.66
N LYS A 15 -21.39 12.07 58.69
CA LYS A 15 -20.83 13.09 59.61
C LYS A 15 -21.04 12.77 61.08
N GLN A 16 -22.12 12.07 61.44
CA GLN A 16 -22.31 11.61 62.82
C GLN A 16 -21.34 10.50 63.21
N ILE A 17 -20.95 9.64 62.27
CA ILE A 17 -20.02 8.54 62.51
C ILE A 17 -18.56 9.02 62.45
N THR A 18 -18.27 10.05 61.64
CA THR A 18 -16.94 10.65 61.49
C THR A 18 -16.97 12.17 61.70
N PRO A 19 -17.31 12.68 62.90
CA PRO A 19 -17.49 14.11 63.16
C PRO A 19 -16.20 14.93 62.98
N GLN A 20 -15.04 14.28 63.09
CA GLN A 20 -13.72 14.89 62.93
C GLN A 20 -13.32 15.12 61.46
N PHE A 21 -14.03 14.55 60.49
CA PHE A 21 -13.67 14.71 59.08
C PHE A 21 -14.46 15.84 58.42
N SER A 22 -13.73 16.77 57.80
CA SER A 22 -14.28 17.75 56.89
C SER A 22 -14.88 17.06 55.64
N ASN A 23 -15.78 17.77 54.92
CA ASN A 23 -16.30 17.28 53.63
C ASN A 23 -15.18 16.91 52.64
N ARG A 24 -14.04 17.61 52.70
CA ARG A 24 -12.88 17.36 51.83
C ARG A 24 -12.19 16.05 52.20
N GLU A 25 -12.02 15.78 53.49
CA GLU A 25 -11.42 14.53 53.99
C GLU A 25 -12.31 13.32 53.72
N ILE A 26 -13.64 13.47 53.87
CA ILE A 26 -14.62 12.44 53.50
C ILE A 26 -14.50 12.08 52.01
N CYS A 27 -14.45 13.09 51.13
CA CYS A 27 -14.22 12.86 49.70
C CYS A 27 -12.87 12.19 49.41
N LYS A 28 -11.79 12.62 50.07
CA LYS A 28 -10.44 12.08 49.87
C LYS A 28 -10.37 10.61 50.28
N PHE A 29 -10.93 10.27 51.44
CA PHE A 29 -11.01 8.89 51.92
C PHE A 29 -11.84 8.01 50.98
N ALA A 30 -12.96 8.53 50.44
CA ALA A 30 -13.77 7.81 49.45
C ALA A 30 -12.96 7.54 48.17
N LYS A 31 -12.31 8.57 47.62
CA LYS A 31 -11.49 8.46 46.40
C LYS A 31 -10.38 7.42 46.50
N GLN A 32 -9.78 7.25 47.68
CA GLN A 32 -8.70 6.29 47.91
C GLN A 32 -9.19 4.85 48.09
N ASN A 33 -10.50 4.65 48.28
CA ASN A 33 -11.10 3.38 48.68
C ASN A 33 -12.37 3.13 47.86
N LEU A 34 -12.23 2.61 46.63
CA LEU A 34 -13.33 2.25 45.73
C LEU A 34 -14.18 1.11 46.33
N PHE A 35 -15.04 1.43 47.28
CA PHE A 35 -15.97 0.50 47.92
C PHE A 35 -17.41 0.96 47.71
N PHE A 36 -18.32 -0.01 47.57
CA PHE A 36 -19.77 0.24 47.53
C PHE A 36 -20.38 0.57 48.89
N LYS A 37 -19.57 0.57 49.96
CA LYS A 37 -19.97 0.93 51.32
C LYS A 37 -18.97 1.91 51.88
N TYR A 38 -19.45 3.10 52.22
CA TYR A 38 -18.63 4.13 52.84
C TYR A 38 -18.83 4.09 54.34
N THR A 39 -17.81 3.66 55.10
CA THR A 39 -17.88 3.43 56.56
C THR A 39 -19.02 2.46 56.97
N ASN A 40 -19.30 2.32 58.27
CA ASN A 40 -20.39 1.48 58.78
C ASN A 40 -21.76 2.20 58.77
N VAL A 41 -22.05 3.04 57.77
CA VAL A 41 -23.38 3.67 57.65
C VAL A 41 -24.39 2.58 57.27
N ASN A 42 -25.07 2.05 58.28
CA ASN A 42 -26.14 1.10 58.09
C ASN A 42 -27.49 1.82 57.90
N HIS A 43 -28.51 1.07 57.49
CA HIS A 43 -29.86 1.60 57.29
C HIS A 43 -30.45 2.24 58.55
N GLN A 44 -30.04 1.83 59.75
CA GLN A 44 -30.51 2.42 61.01
C GLN A 44 -29.98 3.85 61.21
N ALA A 45 -28.68 4.06 60.99
CA ALA A 45 -28.06 5.39 61.07
C ALA A 45 -28.64 6.36 60.04
N PHE A 46 -28.90 5.89 58.82
CA PHE A 46 -29.59 6.68 57.79
C PHE A 46 -31.02 7.05 58.20
N ASN A 47 -31.80 6.09 58.71
CA ASN A 47 -33.20 6.31 59.08
C ASN A 47 -33.35 7.34 60.21
N ALA A 48 -32.39 7.42 61.12
CA ALA A 48 -32.37 8.45 62.17
C ALA A 48 -32.29 9.89 61.60
N GLN A 49 -31.76 10.05 60.39
CA GLN A 49 -31.57 11.35 59.72
C GLN A 49 -32.61 11.63 58.63
N TYR A 50 -33.46 10.66 58.32
CA TYR A 50 -34.36 10.68 57.16
C TYR A 50 -35.74 11.27 57.47
N SER A 51 -36.22 12.20 56.64
CA SER A 51 -37.62 12.70 56.70
C SER A 51 -38.52 11.96 55.69
N PRO A 52 -39.73 11.50 56.10
CA PRO A 52 -40.70 10.90 55.20
C PRO A 52 -41.41 11.90 54.28
N ASP A 53 -41.25 13.20 54.49
CA ASP A 53 -41.96 14.23 53.72
C ASP A 53 -41.70 14.10 52.22
N GLY A 54 -42.74 14.21 51.40
CA GLY A 54 -42.62 14.11 49.93
C GLY A 54 -42.48 12.69 49.36
N TRP A 55 -42.72 11.64 50.16
CA TRP A 55 -42.58 10.24 49.72
C TRP A 55 -43.44 9.88 48.50
N MET A 56 -44.66 10.41 48.40
CA MET A 56 -45.53 10.19 47.25
C MET A 56 -44.92 10.73 45.96
N GLY A 57 -44.36 11.95 45.99
CA GLY A 57 -43.66 12.52 44.83
C GLY A 57 -42.46 11.68 44.39
N ARG A 58 -41.71 11.13 45.35
CA ARG A 58 -40.60 10.21 45.07
C ARG A 58 -41.06 8.91 44.41
N LYS A 59 -42.21 8.36 44.79
CA LYS A 59 -42.78 7.16 44.15
C LYS A 59 -43.20 7.40 42.70
N PHE A 60 -43.78 8.57 42.40
CA PHE A 60 -44.11 8.91 41.01
C PHE A 60 -42.87 9.04 40.11
N ILE A 61 -41.78 9.58 40.64
CA ILE A 61 -40.51 9.73 39.90
C ILE A 61 -39.71 8.41 39.84
N ALA A 62 -39.95 7.49 40.77
CA ALA A 62 -39.21 6.25 40.89
C ALA A 62 -39.29 5.36 39.64
N ILE A 63 -40.45 5.23 39.00
CA ILE A 63 -40.63 4.37 37.81
C ILE A 63 -39.75 4.86 36.63
N PRO A 64 -39.89 6.11 36.14
CA PRO A 64 -39.03 6.59 35.04
C PRO A 64 -37.55 6.63 35.44
N ALA A 65 -37.23 6.97 36.69
CA ALA A 65 -35.84 7.00 37.17
C ALA A 65 -35.21 5.60 37.28
N THR A 66 -35.99 4.57 37.58
CA THR A 66 -35.57 3.16 37.60
C THR A 66 -35.21 2.71 36.19
N LEU A 67 -36.09 2.97 35.21
CA LEU A 67 -35.84 2.62 33.80
C LEU A 67 -34.61 3.36 33.26
N PHE A 68 -34.48 4.65 33.53
CA PHE A 68 -33.34 5.43 33.08
C PHE A 68 -32.02 4.96 33.70
N SER A 69 -31.98 4.76 35.02
CA SER A 69 -30.74 4.35 35.68
C SER A 69 -30.39 2.88 35.39
N GLY A 70 -31.38 1.99 35.39
CA GLY A 70 -31.18 0.55 35.23
C GLY A 70 -31.00 0.07 33.79
N LEU A 71 -31.72 0.65 32.82
CA LEU A 71 -31.60 0.27 31.42
C LEU A 71 -30.67 1.20 30.66
N VAL A 72 -30.86 2.52 30.75
CA VAL A 72 -30.11 3.46 29.89
C VAL A 72 -28.67 3.64 30.38
N LYS A 73 -28.46 4.04 31.64
CA LYS A 73 -27.10 4.30 32.15
C LYS A 73 -26.27 3.01 32.25
N THR A 74 -26.84 1.94 32.79
CA THR A 74 -26.17 0.65 32.90
C THR A 74 -25.74 0.12 31.52
N THR A 75 -26.62 0.12 30.52
CA THR A 75 -26.27 -0.36 29.17
C THR A 75 -25.20 0.52 28.53
N TYR A 76 -25.26 1.84 28.73
CA TYR A 76 -24.24 2.77 28.26
C TYR A 76 -22.87 2.49 28.89
N HIS A 77 -22.79 2.32 30.21
CA HIS A 77 -21.54 2.01 30.89
C HIS A 77 -21.02 0.60 30.60
N LEU A 78 -21.92 -0.38 30.41
CA LEU A 78 -21.58 -1.72 29.93
C LEU A 78 -20.99 -1.70 28.52
N ALA A 79 -21.60 -0.96 27.60
CA ALA A 79 -21.06 -0.75 26.27
C ALA A 79 -19.68 -0.10 26.32
N LYS A 80 -19.47 0.93 27.15
CA LYS A 80 -18.15 1.53 27.37
C LYS A 80 -17.13 0.54 27.95
N ALA A 81 -17.53 -0.30 28.90
CA ALA A 81 -16.66 -1.31 29.47
C ALA A 81 -16.19 -2.31 28.41
N ILE A 82 -17.11 -2.78 27.55
CA ILE A 82 -16.82 -3.78 26.50
C ILE A 82 -16.01 -3.16 25.35
N PHE A 83 -16.52 -2.09 24.73
CA PHE A 83 -15.94 -1.56 23.49
C PHE A 83 -14.71 -0.67 23.69
N ILE A 84 -14.55 -0.06 24.87
CA ILE A 84 -13.43 0.84 25.17
C ILE A 84 -12.56 0.28 26.29
N GLY A 85 -13.18 -0.31 27.32
CA GLY A 85 -12.48 -0.83 28.49
C GLY A 85 -11.65 -2.07 28.20
N ILE A 86 -12.21 -3.10 27.55
CA ILE A 86 -11.48 -4.35 27.24
C ILE A 86 -10.25 -4.08 26.34
N PRO A 87 -10.34 -3.33 25.23
CA PRO A 87 -9.16 -3.03 24.40
C PRO A 87 -8.07 -2.28 25.17
N LYS A 88 -8.44 -1.41 26.11
CA LYS A 88 -7.49 -0.65 26.95
C LYS A 88 -6.94 -1.46 28.13
N ALA A 89 -7.62 -2.52 28.57
CA ALA A 89 -7.21 -3.36 29.69
C ALA A 89 -6.08 -4.35 29.34
N ILE A 90 -5.82 -4.60 28.06
CA ILE A 90 -4.71 -5.44 27.56
C ILE A 90 -3.34 -4.75 27.78
N PHE A 91 -3.33 -3.44 28.01
CA PHE A 91 -2.15 -2.69 28.45
C PHE A 91 -2.11 -2.59 29.99
N PRO A 92 -0.96 -2.31 30.64
CA PRO A 92 -0.79 -2.30 32.11
C PRO A 92 -1.62 -1.25 32.90
N ARG A 93 -2.67 -0.66 32.29
CA ARG A 93 -3.46 0.46 32.80
C ARG A 93 -4.94 0.09 32.98
N SER A 94 -5.23 -0.97 33.74
CA SER A 94 -6.56 -1.57 33.98
C SER A 94 -7.56 -0.73 34.80
N ARG A 95 -7.26 0.53 35.11
CA ARG A 95 -8.14 1.39 35.93
C ARG A 95 -9.42 1.82 35.21
N TYR A 96 -9.41 1.95 33.88
CA TYR A 96 -10.60 2.37 33.12
C TYR A 96 -11.70 1.30 33.12
N PHE A 97 -11.35 0.04 32.90
CA PHE A 97 -12.30 -1.07 32.96
C PHE A 97 -12.91 -1.18 34.36
N THR A 98 -12.05 -1.16 35.39
CA THR A 98 -12.48 -1.17 36.80
C THR A 98 -13.44 -0.01 37.13
N ALA A 99 -13.17 1.19 36.63
CA ALA A 99 -14.06 2.35 36.79
C ALA A 99 -15.42 2.16 36.08
N GLN A 100 -15.45 1.59 34.87
CA GLN A 100 -16.72 1.30 34.20
C GLN A 100 -17.53 0.22 34.93
N ILE A 101 -16.88 -0.83 35.44
CA ILE A 101 -17.54 -1.85 36.28
C ILE A 101 -18.10 -1.22 37.56
N PHE A 102 -17.38 -0.30 38.18
CA PHE A 102 -17.87 0.46 39.33
C PHE A 102 -19.11 1.31 38.98
N HIS A 103 -19.08 2.04 37.85
CA HIS A 103 -20.24 2.81 37.39
C HIS A 103 -21.47 1.92 37.14
N ILE A 104 -21.28 0.75 36.53
CA ILE A 104 -22.33 -0.25 36.33
C ILE A 104 -22.93 -0.68 37.66
N GLY A 105 -22.11 -1.07 38.64
CA GLY A 105 -22.58 -1.49 39.96
C GLY A 105 -23.33 -0.36 40.70
N ARG A 106 -22.84 0.87 40.60
CA ARG A 106 -23.47 2.06 41.18
C ARG A 106 -24.83 2.35 40.52
N ASP A 107 -24.92 2.26 39.20
CA ASP A 107 -26.16 2.55 38.47
C ASP A 107 -27.21 1.47 38.72
N PHE A 108 -26.79 0.21 38.90
CA PHE A 108 -27.66 -0.87 39.40
C PHE A 108 -28.16 -0.60 40.83
N GLN A 109 -27.29 -0.14 41.73
CA GLN A 109 -27.67 0.25 43.09
C GLN A 109 -28.66 1.43 43.10
N GLU A 110 -28.47 2.43 42.24
CA GLU A 110 -29.42 3.54 42.06
C GLU A 110 -30.76 3.01 41.52
N ALA A 111 -30.75 2.16 40.49
CA ALA A 111 -31.94 1.57 39.92
C ALA A 111 -32.71 0.70 40.92
N PHE A 112 -31.99 -0.12 41.69
CA PHE A 112 -32.55 -0.93 42.78
C PHE A 112 -33.18 -0.02 43.85
N GLY A 113 -32.48 1.02 44.30
CA GLY A 113 -33.03 1.96 45.27
C GLY A 113 -34.29 2.66 44.76
N ARG A 114 -34.31 3.09 43.50
CA ARG A 114 -35.51 3.68 42.85
C ARG A 114 -36.66 2.69 42.81
N PHE A 115 -36.42 1.44 42.42
CA PHE A 115 -37.44 0.40 42.40
C PHE A 115 -37.97 0.10 43.81
N SER A 116 -37.06 -0.10 44.77
CA SER A 116 -37.40 -0.36 46.17
C SER A 116 -38.19 0.78 46.80
N SER A 117 -37.97 2.04 46.40
CA SER A 117 -38.76 3.18 46.89
C SER A 117 -40.26 3.06 46.59
N LEU A 118 -40.68 2.27 45.59
CA LEU A 118 -42.10 1.99 45.32
C LEU A 118 -42.76 1.20 46.46
N PHE A 119 -42.01 0.31 47.09
CA PHE A 119 -42.50 -0.59 48.14
C PHE A 119 -42.11 -0.10 49.55
N ASN A 120 -40.89 0.41 49.70
CA ASN A 120 -40.34 0.92 50.94
C ASN A 120 -39.47 2.15 50.65
N ASP A 121 -40.06 3.35 50.84
CA ASP A 121 -39.42 4.62 50.48
C ASP A 121 -38.09 4.83 51.21
N ARG A 122 -38.03 4.55 52.53
CA ARG A 122 -36.81 4.70 53.34
C ARG A 122 -35.67 3.82 52.85
N PHE A 123 -35.97 2.55 52.62
CA PHE A 123 -34.99 1.59 52.13
C PHE A 123 -34.50 1.90 50.72
N GLY A 124 -35.41 2.34 49.84
CA GLY A 124 -35.03 2.78 48.50
C GLY A 124 -34.18 4.06 48.52
N GLN A 125 -34.53 5.05 49.34
CA GLN A 125 -33.79 6.30 49.47
C GLN A 125 -32.40 6.13 50.07
N PHE A 126 -32.20 5.14 50.93
CA PHE A 126 -30.87 4.77 51.43
C PHE A 126 -29.93 4.44 50.25
N HIS A 127 -30.31 3.51 49.39
CA HIS A 127 -29.50 3.11 48.23
C HIS A 127 -29.36 4.21 47.18
N ILE A 128 -30.40 5.03 46.97
CA ILE A 128 -30.32 6.18 46.06
C ILE A 128 -29.28 7.18 46.57
N GLN A 129 -29.35 7.61 47.83
CA GLN A 129 -28.44 8.61 48.37
C GLN A 129 -27.01 8.08 48.52
N GLU A 130 -26.83 6.80 48.83
CA GLU A 130 -25.54 6.12 48.81
C GLU A 130 -24.92 6.12 47.41
N SER A 131 -25.70 5.76 46.38
CA SER A 131 -25.23 5.80 44.98
C SER A 131 -24.87 7.23 44.53
N GLN A 132 -25.65 8.23 44.97
CA GLN A 132 -25.41 9.65 44.67
C GLN A 132 -24.17 10.18 45.40
N PHE A 133 -23.92 9.73 46.62
CA PHE A 133 -22.69 10.04 47.35
C PHE A 133 -21.47 9.52 46.57
N HIS A 134 -21.50 8.26 46.12
CA HIS A 134 -20.48 7.72 45.25
C HIS A 134 -20.34 8.53 43.97
N LYS A 135 -21.46 8.88 43.32
CA LYS A 135 -21.45 9.73 42.14
C LYS A 135 -20.74 11.07 42.39
N SER A 136 -21.04 11.75 43.48
CA SER A 136 -20.40 13.03 43.83
C SER A 136 -18.92 12.89 44.19
N CYS A 137 -18.49 11.76 44.74
CA CYS A 137 -17.08 11.51 45.08
C CYS A 137 -16.25 11.09 43.86
N TYR A 138 -16.83 10.28 42.96
CA TYR A 138 -16.12 9.59 41.86
C TYR A 138 -16.43 10.13 40.46
N ASP A 139 -17.48 10.93 40.22
CA ASP A 139 -17.64 11.65 38.95
C ASP A 139 -16.72 12.89 38.87
N LEU A 140 -16.08 13.27 39.99
CA LEU A 140 -14.95 14.20 40.04
C LEU A 140 -13.59 13.53 39.75
N THR A 141 -13.57 12.23 39.43
CA THR A 141 -12.39 11.56 38.85
C THR A 141 -12.43 11.74 37.32
N PRO A 142 -11.28 11.82 36.64
CA PRO A 142 -11.12 12.44 35.32
C PRO A 142 -11.69 11.63 34.14
N THR A 143 -12.63 10.72 34.36
CA THR A 143 -13.40 10.06 33.29
C THR A 143 -14.40 11.00 32.59
N GLN A 144 -14.60 12.22 33.11
CA GLN A 144 -15.42 13.27 32.48
C GLN A 144 -14.63 14.34 31.71
N HIS A 145 -13.29 14.29 31.63
CA HIS A 145 -12.55 15.13 30.69
C HIS A 145 -12.58 14.55 29.26
N ASN A 146 -13.78 14.25 28.74
CA ASN A 146 -14.01 13.78 27.36
C ASN A 146 -13.79 14.88 26.29
N GLY A 147 -12.90 15.82 26.54
CA GLY A 147 -12.53 16.89 25.62
C GLY A 147 -11.15 17.49 25.87
N LEU A 148 -10.40 16.99 26.85
CA LEU A 148 -9.01 17.39 27.08
C LEU A 148 -8.13 16.23 26.67
N ASP A 149 -7.45 16.40 25.54
CA ASP A 149 -6.36 15.51 25.11
C ASP A 149 -5.28 15.50 26.20
N ALA A 150 -5.44 14.62 27.18
CA ALA A 150 -4.47 14.41 28.24
C ALA A 150 -3.74 13.09 27.98
N HIS A 151 -2.44 13.10 28.21
CA HIS A 151 -1.61 11.91 28.10
C HIS A 151 -0.78 11.77 29.39
N THR A 152 -0.15 10.62 29.56
CA THR A 152 0.70 10.35 30.73
C THR A 152 2.17 10.46 30.33
N GLU A 153 2.96 11.25 31.05
CA GLU A 153 4.43 11.32 30.94
C GLU A 153 5.01 11.02 32.32
N TYR A 154 6.03 10.15 32.40
CA TYR A 154 6.71 9.78 33.66
C TYR A 154 5.77 9.35 34.82
N GLY A 155 4.63 8.73 34.50
CA GLY A 155 3.65 8.28 35.49
C GLY A 155 2.68 9.35 35.98
N VAL A 156 2.81 10.60 35.51
CA VAL A 156 1.91 11.72 35.85
C VAL A 156 1.00 12.05 34.65
N TRP A 157 -0.21 12.52 34.93
CA TRP A 157 -1.15 12.97 33.90
C TRP A 157 -0.86 14.42 33.50
N ILE A 158 -0.66 14.65 32.20
CA ILE A 158 -0.42 15.97 31.62
C ILE A 158 -1.57 16.31 30.69
N THR A 159 -2.21 17.45 30.93
CA THR A 159 -3.27 17.97 30.07
C THR A 159 -2.69 18.78 28.91
N ASN A 160 -3.41 18.85 27.79
CA ASN A 160 -3.02 19.69 26.63
C ASN A 160 -2.78 21.16 27.03
N PHE A 161 -3.53 21.66 28.01
CA PHE A 161 -3.31 23.00 28.57
C PHE A 161 -1.97 23.09 29.29
N ALA A 162 -1.66 22.14 30.18
CA ALA A 162 -0.38 22.12 30.88
C ALA A 162 0.82 22.07 29.91
N GLU A 163 0.66 21.42 28.75
CA GLU A 163 1.71 21.36 27.73
C GLU A 163 1.95 22.67 26.97
N LYS A 164 0.91 23.49 26.80
CA LYS A 164 0.89 24.64 25.89
C LYS A 164 0.95 25.98 26.59
N THR A 165 0.58 26.04 27.86
CA THR A 165 0.60 27.27 28.65
C THR A 165 1.99 27.46 29.25
N SER A 166 2.70 28.51 28.81
CA SER A 166 3.99 28.87 29.41
C SER A 166 3.81 29.43 30.83
N LEU A 167 4.84 29.36 31.67
CA LEU A 167 4.81 29.97 33.00
C LEU A 167 4.77 31.50 32.91
N PHE A 168 5.30 32.08 31.84
CA PHE A 168 5.16 33.50 31.54
C PHE A 168 3.69 33.88 31.30
N ASP A 169 3.00 33.14 30.43
CA ASP A 169 1.57 33.37 30.16
C ASP A 169 0.75 33.18 31.43
N TYR A 170 1.08 32.15 32.22
CA TYR A 170 0.46 31.89 33.52
C TYR A 170 0.63 33.07 34.50
N LYS A 171 1.85 33.62 34.61
CA LYS A 171 2.15 34.80 35.42
C LYS A 171 1.38 36.04 34.95
N ALA A 172 1.06 36.16 33.66
CA ALA A 172 0.26 37.26 33.15
C ALA A 172 -1.25 37.14 33.44
N LYS A 173 -1.74 35.97 33.90
CA LYS A 173 -3.16 35.72 34.20
C LYS A 173 -3.63 36.31 35.52
N THR A 174 -4.92 36.60 35.59
CA THR A 174 -5.61 36.98 36.84
C THR A 174 -5.64 35.80 37.82
N LEU A 175 -5.84 36.09 39.11
CA LEU A 175 -5.89 35.05 40.15
C LEU A 175 -6.99 34.00 39.88
N GLU A 176 -8.14 34.42 39.37
CA GLU A 176 -9.26 33.53 39.03
C GLU A 176 -8.89 32.60 37.86
N GLU A 177 -8.33 33.15 36.78
CA GLU A 177 -7.84 32.34 35.64
C GLU A 177 -6.72 31.38 36.04
N ARG A 178 -5.84 31.78 36.97
CA ARG A 178 -4.77 30.92 37.50
C ARG A 178 -5.35 29.75 38.29
N CYS A 179 -6.30 30.00 39.20
CA CYS A 179 -7.00 28.94 39.95
C CYS A 179 -7.69 27.94 39.02
N ASP A 180 -8.31 28.42 37.94
CA ASP A 180 -8.92 27.56 36.93
C ASP A 180 -7.88 26.71 36.19
N LEU A 181 -6.75 27.31 35.78
CA LEU A 181 -5.66 26.61 35.11
C LEU A 181 -4.97 25.56 36.01
N GLU A 182 -4.78 25.87 37.30
CA GLU A 182 -4.26 24.92 38.30
C GLU A 182 -5.20 23.73 38.46
N THR A 183 -6.50 24.00 38.58
CA THR A 183 -7.54 22.97 38.67
C THR A 183 -7.58 22.09 37.41
N LEU A 184 -7.50 22.70 36.22
CA LEU A 184 -7.48 22.01 34.94
C LEU A 184 -6.18 21.23 34.68
N SER A 185 -5.07 21.65 35.27
CA SER A 185 -3.75 21.01 35.11
C SER A 185 -3.45 19.97 36.19
N SER A 186 -4.39 19.73 37.10
CA SER A 186 -4.22 18.82 38.25
C SER A 186 -3.00 19.18 39.12
N LEU A 187 -2.70 20.47 39.23
CA LEU A 187 -1.71 20.99 40.18
C LEU A 187 -2.31 20.87 41.59
N GLU A 188 -2.22 19.67 42.19
CA GLU A 188 -2.80 19.41 43.53
C GLU A 188 -2.03 20.12 44.66
N THR A 189 -0.83 20.62 44.39
CA THR A 189 0.02 21.32 45.35
C THR A 189 0.66 22.55 44.71
N THR A 190 0.42 23.72 45.31
CA THR A 190 1.14 24.99 45.05
C THR A 190 2.63 24.92 45.42
N THR A 191 3.12 23.73 45.78
CA THR A 191 4.41 23.45 46.38
C THR A 191 5.08 22.33 45.59
N ILE A 192 6.26 22.61 45.04
CA ILE A 192 7.06 21.68 44.24
C ILE A 192 8.18 21.15 45.13
N GLN A 193 8.23 19.83 45.30
CA GLN A 193 9.33 19.18 46.01
C GLN A 193 10.56 19.09 45.09
N ILE A 194 11.65 19.70 45.53
CA ILE A 194 12.94 19.75 44.82
C ILE A 194 13.88 18.67 45.36
N SER A 195 13.76 18.37 46.66
CA SER A 195 14.49 17.32 47.37
C SER A 195 13.69 16.87 48.59
N ASP A 196 14.19 15.86 49.32
CA ASP A 196 13.60 15.39 50.58
C ASP A 196 13.48 16.48 51.66
N THR A 197 14.21 17.60 51.50
CA THR A 197 14.30 18.68 52.48
C THR A 197 13.89 20.06 51.96
N GLN A 198 13.64 20.22 50.66
CA GLN A 198 13.36 21.52 50.05
C GLN A 198 12.11 21.49 49.18
N SER A 199 11.23 22.47 49.40
CA SER A 199 10.05 22.70 48.59
C SER A 199 9.89 24.18 48.27
N LEU A 200 9.64 24.51 47.00
CA LEU A 200 9.37 25.89 46.56
C LEU A 200 7.88 26.08 46.30
N ILE A 201 7.37 27.28 46.61
CA ILE A 201 6.01 27.69 46.25
C ILE A 201 6.04 28.22 44.81
N LEU A 202 4.97 28.00 44.05
CA LEU A 202 4.86 28.42 42.66
C LEU A 202 5.14 29.92 42.47
N ASP A 203 4.61 30.77 43.36
CA ASP A 203 4.84 32.22 43.28
C ASP A 203 6.33 32.58 43.45
N ASP A 204 7.06 31.90 44.35
CA ASP A 204 8.50 32.10 44.53
C ASP A 204 9.27 31.77 43.24
N ILE A 205 8.86 30.73 42.51
CA ILE A 205 9.46 30.34 41.23
C ILE A 205 9.20 31.42 40.16
N LEU A 206 7.99 31.96 40.11
CA LEU A 206 7.61 33.00 39.16
C LEU A 206 8.31 34.35 39.42
N GLU A 207 8.70 34.60 40.68
CA GLU A 207 9.44 35.79 41.08
C GLU A 207 10.96 35.63 40.90
N GLN A 208 11.51 34.44 41.19
CA GLN A 208 12.95 34.17 41.05
C GLN A 208 13.42 34.06 39.60
N LEU A 209 12.56 33.58 38.69
CA LEU A 209 12.92 33.37 37.30
C LEU A 209 12.60 34.60 36.44
N GLY A 210 13.57 35.00 35.61
CA GLY A 210 13.37 36.07 34.62
C GLY A 210 12.38 35.68 33.53
N ASP A 211 11.71 36.68 32.94
CA ASP A 211 10.64 36.49 31.96
C ASP A 211 11.04 35.62 30.75
N ASP A 212 12.28 35.72 30.29
CA ASP A 212 12.77 34.89 29.17
C ASP A 212 12.92 33.42 29.54
N THR A 213 13.23 33.11 30.81
CA THR A 213 13.24 31.73 31.30
C THR A 213 11.82 31.21 31.43
N LEU A 214 10.89 32.04 31.92
CA LEU A 214 9.47 31.68 32.10
C LEU A 214 8.74 31.41 30.78
N LYS A 215 9.13 32.04 29.67
CA LYS A 215 8.57 31.76 28.33
C LYS A 215 8.88 30.34 27.85
N ASN A 216 9.98 29.76 28.33
CA ASN A 216 10.48 28.45 27.92
C ASN A 216 10.13 27.32 28.90
N LEU A 217 9.46 27.66 30.01
CA LEU A 217 8.88 26.71 30.95
C LEU A 217 7.38 26.65 30.76
N TYR A 218 6.79 25.48 30.93
CA TYR A 218 5.36 25.26 30.80
C TYR A 218 4.77 24.75 32.10
N LEU A 219 3.45 24.88 32.27
CA LEU A 219 2.75 24.35 33.45
C LEU A 219 3.03 22.85 33.69
N LYS A 220 3.24 22.06 32.62
CA LYS A 220 3.65 20.65 32.75
C LYS A 220 4.97 20.46 33.51
N ASP A 221 5.90 21.41 33.43
CA ASP A 221 7.22 21.34 34.09
C ASP A 221 7.08 21.43 35.62
N LEU A 222 5.92 21.87 36.12
CA LEU A 222 5.57 21.88 37.54
C LEU A 222 4.92 20.57 38.01
N VAL A 223 4.43 19.76 37.08
CA VAL A 223 3.61 18.57 37.35
C VAL A 223 4.41 17.28 37.20
N ILE A 224 5.34 17.22 36.25
CA ILE A 224 6.22 16.05 36.06
C ILE A 224 7.27 15.97 37.18
N PRO A 225 7.81 14.76 37.46
CA PRO A 225 8.86 14.62 38.47
C PRO A 225 10.04 15.54 38.17
N PHE A 226 10.59 16.14 39.23
CA PHE A 226 11.58 17.21 39.12
C PHE A 226 12.82 16.78 38.32
N GLU A 227 13.28 15.53 38.43
CA GLU A 227 14.43 15.04 37.65
C GLU A 227 14.23 15.09 36.12
N TYR A 228 12.99 15.06 35.65
CA TYR A 228 12.61 15.10 34.24
C TYR A 228 12.11 16.48 33.77
N SER A 229 11.95 17.41 34.73
CA SER A 229 11.50 18.77 34.49
C SER A 229 12.62 19.66 33.98
N SER A 230 12.27 20.61 33.10
CA SER A 230 13.18 21.69 32.70
C SER A 230 13.42 22.67 33.87
N LEU A 231 12.49 22.71 34.84
CA LEU A 231 12.58 23.53 36.04
C LEU A 231 13.85 23.22 36.86
N LYS A 232 14.29 21.95 36.89
CA LYS A 232 15.55 21.53 37.54
C LYS A 232 16.72 22.40 37.12
N TYR A 233 16.81 22.66 35.82
CA TYR A 233 17.88 23.45 35.25
C TYR A 233 17.56 24.94 35.22
N ALA A 234 16.32 25.36 35.43
CA ALA A 234 15.95 26.77 35.49
C ALA A 234 16.33 27.39 36.84
N LEU A 235 16.19 26.64 37.93
CA LEU A 235 16.40 27.11 39.31
C LEU A 235 17.89 27.23 39.70
N LEU A 236 18.81 26.69 38.90
CA LEU A 236 20.24 26.85 39.14
C LEU A 236 20.67 28.30 38.88
N SER A 237 21.55 28.84 39.70
CA SER A 237 22.27 30.10 39.39
C SER A 237 23.10 29.96 38.12
N GLU A 238 23.57 31.08 37.53
CA GLU A 238 24.47 31.01 36.36
C GLU A 238 25.77 30.26 36.66
N GLU A 239 26.30 30.43 37.87
CA GLU A 239 27.52 29.75 38.35
C GLU A 239 27.29 28.24 38.45
N GLU A 240 26.21 27.82 39.11
CA GLU A 240 25.86 26.39 39.23
C GLU A 240 25.55 25.75 37.88
N PHE A 241 24.80 26.46 37.02
CA PHE A 241 24.46 25.96 35.69
C PHE A 241 25.69 25.80 34.80
N SER A 242 26.59 26.79 34.78
CA SER A 242 27.81 26.74 33.98
C SER A 242 28.81 25.69 34.48
N ALA A 243 28.82 25.40 35.78
CA ALA A 243 29.64 24.36 36.39
C ALA A 243 29.15 22.92 36.14
N LEU A 244 27.90 22.72 35.69
CA LEU A 244 27.35 21.39 35.39
C LEU A 244 28.24 20.62 34.40
N LYS A 245 28.60 19.38 34.74
CA LYS A 245 29.28 18.47 33.81
C LYS A 245 28.27 17.73 32.96
N LEU A 246 28.70 17.26 31.78
CA LEU A 246 27.81 16.51 30.88
C LEU A 246 27.21 15.25 31.54
N ALA A 247 27.96 14.57 32.41
CA ALA A 247 27.47 13.40 33.15
C ALA A 247 26.34 13.72 34.13
N ASP A 248 26.21 14.97 34.58
CA ASP A 248 25.17 15.41 35.50
C ASP A 248 23.82 15.68 34.80
N LEU A 249 23.83 15.68 33.46
CA LEU A 249 22.67 15.97 32.64
C LEU A 249 21.85 14.70 32.40
N THR A 250 20.76 14.56 33.15
CA THR A 250 19.67 13.63 32.82
C THR A 250 18.78 14.28 31.77
N LEU A 251 18.75 13.73 30.56
CA LEU A 251 18.17 14.43 29.40
C LEU A 251 17.09 13.64 28.67
N ASN A 252 15.90 14.22 28.66
CA ASN A 252 14.94 14.03 27.58
C ASN A 252 15.07 15.16 26.52
N ARG A 253 14.36 15.01 25.40
CA ARG A 253 14.41 15.99 24.28
C ARG A 253 13.98 17.41 24.70
N LYS A 254 13.03 17.53 25.62
CA LYS A 254 12.50 18.83 26.09
C LYS A 254 13.56 19.54 26.96
N GLN A 255 14.13 18.85 27.94
CA GLN A 255 15.24 19.35 28.77
C GLN A 255 16.46 19.75 27.93
N THR A 256 16.79 18.96 26.91
CA THR A 256 17.91 19.28 25.99
C THR A 256 17.70 20.61 25.27
N SER A 257 16.47 20.88 24.80
CA SER A 257 16.14 22.15 24.15
C SER A 257 16.28 23.33 25.11
N PHE A 258 15.74 23.20 26.32
CA PHE A 258 15.81 24.26 27.35
C PHE A 258 17.25 24.56 27.77
N ILE A 259 18.03 23.52 28.09
CA ILE A 259 19.45 23.69 28.47
C ILE A 259 20.24 24.33 27.34
N ARG A 260 20.01 23.93 26.07
CA ARG A 260 20.69 24.54 24.93
C ARG A 260 20.38 26.04 24.82
N GLU A 261 19.13 26.43 24.98
CA GLU A 261 18.73 27.83 24.92
C GLU A 261 19.42 28.63 26.03
N ARG A 262 19.38 28.14 27.27
CA ARG A 262 20.09 28.75 28.39
C ARG A 262 21.61 28.80 28.17
N PHE A 263 22.19 27.72 27.64
CA PHE A 263 23.60 27.64 27.26
C PHE A 263 23.99 28.70 26.21
N SER A 264 23.12 28.98 25.25
CA SER A 264 23.37 30.01 24.22
C SER A 264 23.46 31.43 24.77
N LEU A 265 22.93 31.67 25.98
CA LEU A 265 22.97 32.94 26.69
C LEU A 265 24.22 33.09 27.58
N LEU A 266 24.97 32.01 27.83
CA LEU A 266 26.21 32.10 28.60
C LEU A 266 27.18 33.02 27.87
N LYS A 267 27.50 34.15 28.51
CA LYS A 267 28.49 35.10 28.00
C LYS A 267 29.83 34.39 27.89
N THR A 268 30.37 34.30 26.69
CA THR A 268 31.77 33.91 26.48
C THR A 268 32.65 34.95 27.15
N LYS A 269 33.13 34.65 28.36
CA LYS A 269 34.31 35.31 28.92
C LYS A 269 35.49 35.01 27.99
N ASN A 270 36.41 35.96 27.83
CA ASN A 270 37.51 35.88 26.87
C ASN A 270 38.16 34.47 26.85
N PRO A 271 38.46 33.91 25.68
CA PRO A 271 39.11 32.61 25.56
C PRO A 271 40.57 32.73 26.02
N GLU A 272 40.80 32.73 27.33
CA GLU A 272 42.09 32.31 27.86
C GLU A 272 42.24 30.82 27.56
N LYS A 273 43.44 30.42 27.09
CA LYS A 273 43.76 29.01 26.85
C LYS A 273 43.39 28.20 28.08
N VAL A 274 42.44 27.29 27.94
CA VAL A 274 42.12 26.33 28.99
C VAL A 274 43.11 25.18 28.84
N GLU A 275 44.24 25.26 29.56
CA GLU A 275 45.13 24.12 29.73
C GLU A 275 44.41 23.07 30.62
N ASP A 276 44.48 21.79 30.25
CA ASP A 276 43.85 20.63 30.93
C ASP A 276 42.30 20.56 30.90
N LEU A 277 41.71 20.50 29.70
CA LEU A 277 40.28 20.20 29.50
C LEU A 277 40.00 18.68 29.59
N ASP A 278 39.07 18.30 30.48
CA ASP A 278 38.42 16.99 30.47
C ASP A 278 37.41 16.91 29.32
N TYR A 279 37.83 16.36 28.16
CA TYR A 279 36.98 16.23 26.98
C TYR A 279 35.94 15.10 27.10
N GLU A 280 36.14 14.14 28.00
CA GLU A 280 35.19 13.04 28.23
C GLU A 280 33.97 13.52 29.03
N ASN A 281 34.17 14.46 29.96
CA ASN A 281 33.12 15.01 30.79
C ASN A 281 33.25 16.53 31.06
N PRO A 282 33.26 17.37 30.01
CA PRO A 282 33.45 18.81 30.16
C PRO A 282 32.27 19.47 30.88
N SER A 283 32.54 20.56 31.59
CA SER A 283 31.48 21.45 32.07
C SER A 283 30.83 22.23 30.92
N LEU A 284 29.61 22.74 31.14
CA LEU A 284 28.97 23.63 30.17
C LEU A 284 29.81 24.91 29.94
N GLU A 285 30.44 25.45 30.98
CA GLU A 285 31.36 26.57 30.83
C GLU A 285 32.52 26.22 29.88
N CYS A 286 33.16 25.07 30.09
CA CYS A 286 34.25 24.59 29.25
C CYS A 286 33.81 24.43 27.79
N LEU A 287 32.67 23.79 27.55
CA LEU A 287 32.10 23.62 26.20
C LEU A 287 31.83 24.96 25.51
N SER A 288 31.39 25.98 26.24
CA SER A 288 31.07 27.29 25.69
C SER A 288 32.31 28.06 25.17
N ARG A 289 33.50 27.69 25.67
CA ARG A 289 34.78 28.31 25.34
C ARG A 289 35.52 27.62 24.19
N LEU A 290 35.14 26.38 23.84
CA LEU A 290 35.81 25.62 22.80
C LEU A 290 35.68 26.30 21.44
N THR A 291 36.78 26.38 20.71
CA THR A 291 36.80 26.81 19.31
C THR A 291 36.47 25.66 18.37
N GLY A 292 36.05 25.96 17.14
CA GLY A 292 35.80 24.93 16.11
C GLY A 292 37.03 24.05 15.84
N SER A 293 38.23 24.62 15.89
CA SER A 293 39.49 23.89 15.73
C SER A 293 39.75 22.90 16.88
N GLU A 294 39.49 23.29 18.13
CA GLU A 294 39.64 22.41 19.30
C GLU A 294 38.61 21.28 19.29
N ILE A 295 37.37 21.59 18.94
CA ILE A 295 36.33 20.56 18.77
C ILE A 295 36.75 19.60 17.68
N ASN A 296 37.21 20.09 16.53
CA ASN A 296 37.61 19.23 15.44
C ASN A 296 38.81 18.33 15.83
N LYS A 297 39.79 18.86 16.57
CA LYS A 297 40.96 18.11 17.04
C LYS A 297 40.57 17.00 18.03
N ASN A 298 39.66 17.29 18.97
CA ASN A 298 39.33 16.39 20.09
C ASN A 298 37.96 15.69 19.94
N ARG A 299 37.32 15.78 18.77
CA ARG A 299 35.96 15.25 18.52
C ARG A 299 35.78 13.78 18.85
N ASN A 300 36.85 12.98 18.82
CA ASN A 300 36.80 11.55 19.11
C ASN A 300 36.64 11.27 20.61
N GLU A 301 37.26 12.10 21.45
CA GLU A 301 37.22 12.02 22.92
C GLU A 301 35.93 12.62 23.50
N MET A 302 35.32 13.57 22.78
CA MET A 302 34.07 14.19 23.20
C MET A 302 32.88 13.22 23.12
N PRO A 303 32.05 13.12 24.17
CA PRO A 303 30.85 12.28 24.13
C PRO A 303 29.81 12.87 23.17
N PRO A 304 28.93 12.05 22.56
CA PRO A 304 27.88 12.53 21.66
C PRO A 304 27.05 13.66 22.25
N LEU A 305 26.76 13.60 23.55
CA LEU A 305 25.96 14.60 24.22
C LEU A 305 26.55 16.02 24.12
N ALA A 306 27.89 16.16 24.12
CA ALA A 306 28.56 17.46 23.98
C ALA A 306 28.12 18.19 22.70
N PHE A 307 27.92 17.44 21.61
CA PHE A 307 27.50 17.97 20.31
C PHE A 307 26.07 18.54 20.33
N SER A 308 25.26 18.16 21.32
CA SER A 308 23.96 18.78 21.53
C SER A 308 24.08 20.24 21.98
N PHE A 309 25.18 20.66 22.61
CA PHE A 309 25.29 22.01 23.14
C PHE A 309 26.14 22.95 22.28
N LEU A 310 26.83 22.44 21.27
CA LEU A 310 27.65 23.27 20.38
C LEU A 310 26.82 24.39 19.71
N ARG A 311 27.34 25.61 19.85
CA ARG A 311 26.81 26.79 19.18
C ARG A 311 27.22 26.78 17.71
N ASN A 312 26.47 27.54 16.93
CA ASN A 312 26.66 27.60 15.48
C ASN A 312 28.06 28.12 15.07
N ASP A 313 28.61 29.11 15.78
CA ASP A 313 29.97 29.64 15.59
C ASP A 313 31.09 28.62 15.89
N GLN A 314 30.78 27.57 16.63
CA GLN A 314 31.72 26.50 16.97
C GLN A 314 31.75 25.37 15.92
N LEU A 315 30.89 25.44 14.89
CA LEU A 315 30.74 24.38 13.88
C LEU A 315 31.56 24.64 12.59
N THR A 316 32.22 25.79 12.46
CA THR A 316 32.75 26.33 11.19
C THR A 316 33.80 25.44 10.48
N ASP A 317 34.38 24.47 11.19
CA ASP A 317 35.38 23.52 10.66
C ASP A 317 34.98 22.03 10.83
N ILE A 318 33.75 21.77 11.28
CA ILE A 318 33.27 20.42 11.55
C ILE A 318 32.61 19.84 10.29
N LYS A 319 33.09 18.67 9.87
CA LYS A 319 32.45 17.87 8.83
C LYS A 319 31.57 16.79 9.45
N LEU A 320 30.33 16.69 8.99
CA LEU A 320 29.39 15.66 9.40
C LEU A 320 29.90 14.26 9.03
N SER A 321 30.59 14.11 7.90
CA SER A 321 31.16 12.82 7.50
C SER A 321 32.35 12.38 8.36
N ASP A 322 32.94 13.29 9.15
CA ASP A 322 34.03 13.01 10.09
C ASP A 322 33.53 12.64 11.50
N LEU A 323 32.22 12.66 11.73
CA LEU A 323 31.56 12.33 12.98
C LEU A 323 30.89 10.96 12.90
N ASP A 324 30.78 10.26 14.03
CA ASP A 324 29.94 9.06 14.11
C ASP A 324 28.44 9.40 14.15
N ALA A 325 27.60 8.37 13.98
CA ALA A 325 26.14 8.54 13.95
C ALA A 325 25.57 9.19 15.23
N PRO A 326 25.94 8.77 16.46
CA PRO A 326 25.49 9.43 17.68
C PRO A 326 25.83 10.92 17.75
N LYS A 327 27.04 11.34 17.34
CA LYS A 327 27.46 12.75 17.33
C LYS A 327 26.70 13.56 16.30
N CYS A 328 26.49 13.01 15.11
CA CYS A 328 25.60 13.61 14.10
C CYS A 328 24.18 13.80 14.65
N GLN A 329 23.62 12.81 15.33
CA GLN A 329 22.30 12.91 15.94
C GLN A 329 22.21 13.98 17.01
N ALA A 330 23.21 14.06 17.88
CA ALA A 330 23.27 15.05 18.94
C ALA A 330 23.30 16.49 18.40
N LEU A 331 24.03 16.75 17.31
CA LEU A 331 24.07 18.08 16.66
C LEU A 331 22.69 18.65 16.31
N PHE A 332 21.72 17.77 16.02
CA PHE A 332 20.36 18.18 15.64
C PHE A 332 19.31 17.87 16.71
N ASN A 333 19.67 17.11 17.75
CA ASN A 333 18.76 16.78 18.84
C ASN A 333 18.25 18.05 19.52
N GLY A 334 16.95 18.18 19.75
CA GLY A 334 16.37 19.38 20.37
C GLY A 334 16.32 20.64 19.49
N LEU A 335 16.69 20.59 18.20
CA LEU A 335 16.46 21.71 17.28
C LEU A 335 15.07 21.63 16.62
N ASN A 336 14.46 22.78 16.38
CA ASN A 336 13.25 22.88 15.55
C ASN A 336 13.60 22.93 14.04
N LYS A 337 12.59 22.88 13.16
CA LYS A 337 12.78 22.84 11.69
C LYS A 337 13.59 24.04 11.18
N GLU A 338 13.29 25.26 11.63
CA GLU A 338 13.99 26.47 11.18
C GLU A 338 15.44 26.54 11.70
N GLN A 339 15.68 26.10 12.93
CA GLN A 339 17.03 26.03 13.49
C GLN A 339 17.89 24.98 12.78
N MET A 340 17.34 23.79 12.50
CA MET A 340 18.02 22.77 11.71
C MET A 340 18.37 23.32 10.32
N LYS A 341 17.40 23.99 9.67
CA LYS A 341 17.60 24.60 8.37
C LYS A 341 18.73 25.63 8.37
N LYS A 342 18.72 26.56 9.31
CA LYS A 342 19.77 27.57 9.48
C LYS A 342 21.13 26.94 9.73
N ARG A 343 21.19 25.90 10.56
CA ARG A 343 22.44 25.19 10.89
C ARG A 343 23.02 24.48 9.67
N PHE A 344 22.19 23.75 8.90
CA PHE A 344 22.63 23.13 7.65
C PHE A 344 23.11 24.17 6.63
N SER A 345 22.32 25.21 6.36
CA SER A 345 22.63 26.15 5.27
C SER A 345 23.89 26.99 5.50
N LEU A 346 24.27 27.22 6.76
CA LEU A 346 25.37 28.13 7.11
C LEU A 346 26.68 27.40 7.42
N TYR A 347 26.64 26.16 7.91
CA TYR A 347 27.81 25.51 8.50
C TYR A 347 28.18 24.17 7.89
N PHE A 348 27.29 23.55 7.12
CA PHE A 348 27.56 22.25 6.53
C PHE A 348 27.50 22.30 5.01
N ASP A 349 28.59 21.88 4.38
CA ASP A 349 28.65 21.71 2.94
C ASP A 349 27.68 20.59 2.50
N THR A 350 27.04 20.78 1.34
CA THR A 350 26.03 19.84 0.87
C THR A 350 26.65 18.47 0.53
N LYS A 351 27.87 18.43 -0.02
CA LYS A 351 28.56 17.17 -0.36
C LYS A 351 28.93 16.40 0.90
N ASP A 352 29.43 17.09 1.92
CA ASP A 352 29.70 16.51 3.24
C ASP A 352 28.43 15.93 3.88
N THR A 353 27.33 16.68 3.85
CA THR A 353 26.06 16.21 4.42
C THR A 353 25.51 15.00 3.67
N LEU A 354 25.60 14.98 2.33
CA LEU A 354 25.24 13.83 1.51
C LEU A 354 26.08 12.59 1.85
N ASN A 355 27.37 12.76 2.14
CA ASN A 355 28.24 11.66 2.57
C ASN A 355 27.83 11.11 3.95
N ALA A 356 27.53 11.98 4.91
CA ALA A 356 27.05 11.55 6.23
C ALA A 356 25.68 10.82 6.14
N ILE A 357 24.80 11.22 5.22
CA ILE A 357 23.55 10.49 4.92
C ILE A 357 23.84 9.12 4.33
N ARG A 358 24.77 9.01 3.38
CA ARG A 358 25.19 7.71 2.80
C ARG A 358 25.76 6.77 3.86
N MET A 359 26.44 7.31 4.87
CA MET A 359 26.96 6.54 6.01
C MET A 359 25.87 6.17 7.04
N GLY A 360 24.63 6.63 6.86
CA GLY A 360 23.51 6.31 7.73
C GLY A 360 23.50 7.09 9.05
N TYR A 361 24.28 8.17 9.17
CA TYR A 361 24.46 8.90 10.42
C TYR A 361 23.21 9.67 10.87
N PHE A 362 22.26 9.88 9.96
CA PHE A 362 21.01 10.58 10.21
C PHE A 362 19.82 9.69 10.61
N LYS A 363 20.05 8.40 10.91
CA LYS A 363 18.96 7.49 11.33
C LYS A 363 18.22 8.06 12.55
N GLY A 364 16.89 8.26 12.45
CA GLY A 364 16.06 8.78 13.54
C GLY A 364 15.98 10.32 13.63
N ILE A 365 16.69 11.04 12.76
CA ILE A 365 16.55 12.50 12.60
C ILE A 365 15.54 12.75 11.48
N ASN A 366 14.64 13.73 11.66
CA ASN A 366 13.75 14.14 10.58
C ASN A 366 14.56 14.87 9.50
N VAL A 367 15.06 14.09 8.55
CA VAL A 367 15.90 14.56 7.45
C VAL A 367 15.14 15.27 6.34
N SER A 368 13.80 15.32 6.38
CA SER A 368 13.00 16.03 5.37
C SER A 368 13.44 17.50 5.23
N VAL A 369 13.82 18.13 6.34
CA VAL A 369 14.34 19.51 6.37
C VAL A 369 15.64 19.64 5.60
N PHE A 370 16.51 18.64 5.67
CA PHE A 370 17.76 18.63 4.91
C PHE A 370 17.48 18.51 3.41
N PHE A 371 16.56 17.62 3.03
CA PHE A 371 16.20 17.45 1.62
C PHE A 371 15.62 18.72 1.01
N ASP A 372 14.89 19.56 1.77
CA ASP A 372 14.44 20.87 1.28
C ASP A 372 15.60 21.82 0.91
N LEU A 373 16.84 21.54 1.35
CA LEU A 373 18.02 22.40 1.19
C LEU A 373 19.04 21.88 0.17
N ILE A 374 18.93 20.62 -0.26
CA ILE A 374 19.81 20.07 -1.29
C ILE A 374 19.45 20.68 -2.64
N PRO A 375 20.38 21.34 -3.34
CA PRO A 375 20.16 21.77 -4.71
C PRO A 375 19.83 20.58 -5.61
N ASP A 376 18.86 20.76 -6.49
CA ASP A 376 18.37 19.71 -7.40
C ASP A 376 19.49 19.07 -8.25
N GLU A 377 20.54 19.83 -8.56
CA GLU A 377 21.73 19.35 -9.28
C GLU A 377 22.47 18.23 -8.54
N GLN A 378 22.53 18.30 -7.21
CA GLN A 378 23.26 17.32 -6.40
C GLN A 378 22.44 16.05 -6.09
N LEU A 379 21.12 16.09 -6.30
CA LEU A 379 20.29 14.89 -6.18
C LEU A 379 20.60 13.85 -7.25
N LYS A 380 21.05 14.27 -8.44
CA LYS A 380 21.35 13.38 -9.58
C LYS A 380 22.38 12.31 -9.24
N ASP A 381 23.35 12.67 -8.42
CA ASP A 381 24.48 11.82 -8.02
C ASP A 381 24.28 11.12 -6.68
N LEU A 382 23.08 11.21 -6.09
CA LEU A 382 22.75 10.53 -4.84
C LEU A 382 22.44 9.05 -5.13
N PRO A 383 23.23 8.09 -4.62
CA PRO A 383 22.96 6.67 -4.78
C PRO A 383 21.79 6.26 -3.89
N ILE A 384 20.57 6.47 -4.39
CA ILE A 384 19.34 6.15 -3.65
C ILE A 384 19.25 4.66 -3.27
N SER A 385 19.98 3.79 -3.98
CA SER A 385 20.12 2.37 -3.65
C SER A 385 20.89 2.09 -2.35
N LYS A 386 21.59 3.08 -1.79
CA LYS A 386 22.33 2.99 -0.52
C LYS A 386 21.63 3.72 0.63
N LEU A 387 20.50 4.36 0.37
CA LEU A 387 19.73 5.06 1.40
C LEU A 387 18.89 4.05 2.18
N SER A 388 18.79 4.26 3.49
CA SER A 388 17.86 3.46 4.30
C SER A 388 16.40 3.75 3.92
N TYR A 389 15.53 2.75 4.09
CA TYR A 389 14.09 2.89 3.85
C TYR A 389 13.46 4.07 4.60
N SER A 390 13.86 4.30 5.85
CA SER A 390 13.37 5.45 6.65
C SER A 390 13.77 6.79 6.01
N ILE A 391 14.99 6.90 5.49
CA ILE A 391 15.44 8.13 4.81
C ILE A 391 14.63 8.36 3.54
N LEU A 392 14.41 7.32 2.72
CA LEU A 392 13.62 7.45 1.48
C LEU A 392 12.16 7.85 1.78
N ASN A 393 11.56 7.28 2.82
CA ASN A 393 10.22 7.68 3.27
C ASN A 393 10.18 9.11 3.80
N ASP A 394 11.21 9.56 4.51
CA ASP A 394 11.30 10.95 4.99
C ASP A 394 11.52 11.94 3.83
N MET A 395 12.24 11.53 2.77
CA MET A 395 12.44 12.32 1.55
C MET A 395 11.13 12.53 0.78
N PHE A 396 10.35 11.46 0.64
CA PHE A 396 9.13 11.44 -0.13
C PHE A 396 7.93 11.17 0.77
N TYR A 397 7.84 11.94 1.86
CA TYR A 397 6.83 11.74 2.87
C TYR A 397 5.47 12.26 2.40
N THR A 398 4.58 11.37 1.92
CA THR A 398 3.10 11.57 1.91
C THR A 398 2.37 10.33 1.42
N HIS A 399 1.09 10.17 1.79
CA HIS A 399 0.21 9.15 1.20
C HIS A 399 -0.18 9.44 -0.27
N LYS A 400 0.20 10.60 -0.84
CA LYS A 400 -0.07 11.00 -2.24
C LYS A 400 1.07 11.83 -2.81
N PRO A 401 1.63 11.47 -3.99
CA PRO A 401 2.78 12.16 -4.57
C PRO A 401 2.43 13.61 -4.92
N LYS A 402 3.16 14.58 -4.35
CA LYS A 402 3.03 15.99 -4.77
C LYS A 402 3.73 16.20 -6.11
N LYS A 403 3.35 17.26 -6.83
CA LYS A 403 4.01 17.62 -8.10
C LYS A 403 5.51 17.90 -7.90
N SER A 404 5.88 18.52 -6.77
CA SER A 404 7.26 18.73 -6.35
C SER A 404 8.03 17.42 -6.21
N ASP A 405 7.43 16.42 -5.56
CA ASP A 405 8.09 15.15 -5.25
C ASP A 405 8.42 14.39 -6.53
N LYS A 406 7.48 14.39 -7.50
CA LYS A 406 7.71 13.81 -8.83
C LYS A 406 8.82 14.52 -9.60
N ALA A 407 8.83 15.86 -9.57
CA ALA A 407 9.85 16.64 -10.24
C ALA A 407 11.24 16.36 -9.67
N ARG A 408 11.36 16.28 -8.34
CA ARG A 408 12.63 15.97 -7.65
C ARG A 408 13.06 14.53 -7.85
N PHE A 409 12.14 13.56 -7.77
CA PHE A 409 12.46 12.14 -7.98
C PHE A 409 12.93 11.87 -9.42
N ALA A 410 12.37 12.59 -10.40
CA ALA A 410 12.79 12.49 -11.80
C ALA A 410 14.27 12.89 -12.03
N LEU A 411 14.90 13.59 -11.09
CA LEU A 411 16.30 13.98 -11.18
C LEU A 411 17.25 12.81 -10.87
N PHE A 412 16.82 11.77 -10.14
CA PHE A 412 17.70 10.65 -9.83
C PHE A 412 18.14 9.91 -11.08
N ASN A 413 19.41 9.49 -11.08
CA ASN A 413 19.96 8.63 -12.10
C ASN A 413 19.10 7.36 -12.25
N PRO A 414 18.59 7.04 -13.45
CA PRO A 414 17.75 5.86 -13.65
C PRO A 414 18.43 4.53 -13.29
N THR A 415 19.76 4.45 -13.39
CA THR A 415 20.54 3.28 -12.96
C THR A 415 20.42 3.07 -11.45
N GLU A 416 20.48 4.14 -10.66
CA GLU A 416 20.30 4.08 -9.21
C GLU A 416 18.84 3.76 -8.84
N VAL A 417 17.87 4.27 -9.59
CA VAL A 417 16.45 3.87 -9.44
C VAL A 417 16.27 2.37 -9.67
N GLN A 418 16.85 1.82 -10.72
CA GLN A 418 16.82 0.38 -10.99
C GLN A 418 17.47 -0.44 -9.86
N LEU A 419 18.61 0.01 -9.33
CA LEU A 419 19.29 -0.66 -8.22
C LEU A 419 18.48 -0.61 -6.92
N ALA A 420 17.86 0.53 -6.63
CA ALA A 420 17.01 0.71 -5.44
C ALA A 420 15.73 -0.13 -5.52
N LEU A 421 15.12 -0.23 -6.71
CA LEU A 421 14.01 -1.16 -6.98
C LEU A 421 14.45 -2.61 -6.77
N LYS A 422 15.57 -3.03 -7.37
CA LYS A 422 16.08 -4.41 -7.22
C LYS A 422 16.37 -4.78 -5.76
N SER A 423 16.86 -3.81 -4.99
CA SER A 423 17.23 -4.01 -3.57
C SER A 423 16.02 -3.93 -2.63
N GLY A 424 14.81 -3.63 -3.14
CA GLY A 424 13.60 -3.51 -2.34
C GLY A 424 13.51 -2.22 -1.51
N PHE A 425 14.41 -1.25 -1.73
CA PHE A 425 14.36 0.05 -1.04
C PHE A 425 13.29 0.98 -1.60
N LEU A 426 12.92 0.78 -2.87
CA LEU A 426 11.75 1.41 -3.48
C LEU A 426 10.66 0.35 -3.66
N ASP A 427 9.63 0.44 -2.82
CA ASP A 427 8.47 -0.45 -2.86
C ASP A 427 7.15 0.32 -2.77
N GLY A 428 6.04 -0.38 -3.00
CA GLY A 428 4.72 0.19 -2.79
C GLY A 428 4.28 1.21 -3.84
N LYS A 429 2.96 1.40 -3.89
CA LYS A 429 2.29 2.20 -4.91
C LYS A 429 2.75 3.66 -4.95
N TYR A 430 3.15 4.21 -3.81
CA TYR A 430 3.60 5.60 -3.73
C TYR A 430 4.92 5.79 -4.47
N HIS A 431 5.96 5.02 -4.16
CA HIS A 431 7.25 5.12 -4.85
C HIS A 431 7.11 4.85 -6.36
N MET A 432 6.31 3.85 -6.74
CA MET A 432 6.06 3.55 -8.16
C MET A 432 5.38 4.69 -8.93
N SER A 433 4.65 5.55 -8.22
CA SER A 433 4.00 6.73 -8.80
C SER A 433 4.93 7.94 -8.97
N LEU A 434 6.11 7.92 -8.34
CA LEU A 434 7.15 8.94 -8.46
C LEU A 434 8.06 8.72 -9.67
N ILE A 435 8.22 7.47 -10.12
CA ILE A 435 9.07 7.12 -11.26
C ILE A 435 8.58 7.84 -12.52
N SER A 436 9.47 8.64 -13.10
CA SER A 436 9.18 9.43 -14.30
C SER A 436 9.11 8.58 -15.56
N ASP A 437 8.50 9.13 -16.61
CA ASP A 437 8.40 8.44 -17.90
C ASP A 437 9.78 8.19 -18.53
N GLU A 438 10.74 9.12 -18.36
CA GLU A 438 12.12 8.93 -18.82
C GLU A 438 12.85 7.84 -18.03
N GLN A 439 12.63 7.75 -16.72
CA GLN A 439 13.19 6.67 -15.92
C GLN A 439 12.61 5.32 -16.36
N LEU A 440 11.29 5.23 -16.57
CA LEU A 440 10.62 4.00 -17.06
C LEU A 440 11.24 3.46 -18.36
N LYS A 441 11.57 4.33 -19.32
CA LYS A 441 12.19 3.91 -20.60
C LYS A 441 13.51 3.16 -20.43
N THR A 442 14.24 3.46 -19.36
CA THR A 442 15.56 2.88 -19.08
C THR A 442 15.53 1.70 -18.11
N LEU A 443 14.39 1.47 -17.45
CA LEU A 443 14.24 0.35 -16.54
C LEU A 443 14.23 -0.98 -17.30
N LYS A 444 14.91 -1.97 -16.72
CA LYS A 444 14.96 -3.35 -17.21
C LYS A 444 13.90 -4.16 -16.49
N LEU A 445 12.80 -4.47 -17.18
CA LEU A 445 11.68 -5.25 -16.63
C LEU A 445 12.16 -6.59 -16.07
N SER A 446 13.08 -7.25 -16.76
CA SER A 446 13.71 -8.52 -16.37
C SER A 446 14.44 -8.48 -15.02
N LYS A 447 14.72 -7.29 -14.47
CA LYS A 447 15.41 -7.08 -13.18
C LYS A 447 14.50 -6.60 -12.06
N LEU A 448 13.20 -6.42 -12.33
CA LEU A 448 12.22 -6.04 -11.33
C LEU A 448 11.65 -7.27 -10.62
N SER A 449 11.11 -7.09 -9.42
CA SER A 449 10.31 -8.12 -8.76
C SER A 449 8.85 -8.04 -9.22
N TYR A 450 8.13 -9.15 -9.13
CA TYR A 450 6.71 -9.20 -9.51
C TYR A 450 5.86 -8.26 -8.63
N SER A 451 6.22 -8.12 -7.35
CA SER A 451 5.57 -7.17 -6.43
C SER A 451 5.71 -5.74 -6.91
N ILE A 452 6.91 -5.34 -7.35
CA ILE A 452 7.17 -3.98 -7.86
C ILE A 452 6.34 -3.71 -9.11
N LEU A 453 6.29 -4.68 -10.03
CA LEU A 453 5.48 -4.54 -11.24
C LEU A 453 3.99 -4.37 -10.91
N ASN A 454 3.47 -5.14 -9.95
CA ASN A 454 2.08 -4.99 -9.49
C ASN A 454 1.85 -3.66 -8.76
N ASP A 455 2.82 -3.15 -8.01
CA ASP A 455 2.69 -1.83 -7.40
C ASP A 455 2.69 -0.70 -8.44
N MET A 456 3.42 -0.87 -9.56
CA MET A 456 3.39 0.04 -10.70
C MET A 456 2.04 0.01 -11.42
N PHE A 457 1.46 -1.19 -11.57
CA PHE A 457 0.24 -1.45 -12.34
C PHE A 457 -0.79 -2.23 -11.50
N TYR A 458 -1.28 -1.61 -10.42
CA TYR A 458 -2.04 -2.30 -9.37
C TYR A 458 -3.50 -2.65 -9.72
N THR A 459 -3.98 -2.22 -10.87
CA THR A 459 -5.41 -2.30 -11.20
C THR A 459 -5.73 -3.68 -11.76
N HIS A 460 -6.89 -4.28 -11.45
CA HIS A 460 -7.31 -5.53 -12.11
C HIS A 460 -7.81 -5.32 -13.56
N LYS A 461 -7.96 -4.05 -13.98
CA LYS A 461 -8.36 -3.65 -15.33
C LYS A 461 -7.44 -2.54 -15.82
N PRO A 462 -6.79 -2.68 -16.99
CA PRO A 462 -5.80 -1.72 -17.46
C PRO A 462 -6.45 -0.37 -17.73
N LYS A 463 -6.04 0.67 -16.98
CA LYS A 463 -6.47 2.05 -17.27
C LYS A 463 -5.71 2.58 -18.49
N LYS A 464 -6.26 3.60 -19.17
CA LYS A 464 -5.58 4.28 -20.28
C LYS A 464 -4.20 4.80 -19.88
N SER A 465 -4.07 5.30 -18.64
CA SER A 465 -2.80 5.73 -18.05
C SER A 465 -1.79 4.60 -17.88
N ASP A 466 -2.26 3.42 -17.47
CA ASP A 466 -1.40 2.26 -17.19
C ASP A 466 -0.82 1.72 -18.50
N LYS A 467 -1.64 1.63 -19.55
CA LYS A 467 -1.19 1.29 -20.91
C LYS A 467 -0.18 2.30 -21.44
N ALA A 468 -0.44 3.59 -21.27
CA ALA A 468 0.47 4.64 -21.72
C ALA A 468 1.84 4.55 -21.02
N ARG A 469 1.87 4.30 -19.71
CA ARG A 469 3.13 4.12 -18.97
C ARG A 469 3.83 2.81 -19.33
N PHE A 470 3.11 1.70 -19.47
CA PHE A 470 3.70 0.42 -19.85
C PHE A 470 4.31 0.44 -21.26
N ALA A 471 3.71 1.22 -22.17
CA ALA A 471 4.23 1.42 -23.52
C ALA A 471 5.63 2.08 -23.55
N LEU A 472 6.07 2.70 -22.45
CA LEU A 472 7.39 3.32 -22.35
C LEU A 472 8.52 2.32 -22.17
N PHE A 473 8.24 1.09 -21.72
CA PHE A 473 9.28 0.07 -21.61
C PHE A 473 9.82 -0.33 -22.99
N ASN A 474 11.13 -0.54 -23.05
CA ASN A 474 11.80 -1.02 -24.26
C ASN A 474 11.16 -2.36 -24.71
N PRO A 475 10.72 -2.49 -25.98
CA PRO A 475 10.08 -3.71 -26.45
C PRO A 475 10.95 -4.97 -26.30
N THR A 476 12.28 -4.83 -26.38
CA THR A 476 13.22 -5.95 -26.16
C THR A 476 13.16 -6.44 -24.70
N GLU A 477 13.05 -5.54 -23.73
CA GLU A 477 12.89 -5.90 -22.32
C GLU A 477 11.50 -6.50 -22.05
N VAL A 478 10.46 -6.05 -22.76
CA VAL A 478 9.13 -6.68 -22.70
C VAL A 478 9.20 -8.11 -23.23
N GLN A 479 9.83 -8.35 -24.38
CA GLN A 479 10.04 -9.68 -24.94
C GLN A 479 10.78 -10.60 -23.96
N LEU A 480 11.92 -10.14 -23.42
CA LEU A 480 12.71 -10.92 -22.44
C LEU A 480 11.92 -11.23 -21.16
N ALA A 481 11.10 -10.28 -20.70
CA ALA A 481 10.26 -10.47 -19.53
C ALA A 481 9.12 -11.49 -19.79
N ILE A 482 8.61 -11.57 -21.01
CA ILE A 482 7.64 -12.61 -21.42
C ILE A 482 8.34 -13.99 -21.52
N GLU A 483 9.49 -14.06 -22.20
CA GLU A 483 10.24 -15.31 -22.39
C GLU A 483 10.71 -15.94 -21.06
N SER A 484 11.07 -15.11 -20.08
CA SER A 484 11.45 -15.56 -18.74
C SER A 484 10.25 -15.97 -17.86
N GLY A 485 9.02 -15.79 -18.33
CA GLY A 485 7.80 -16.03 -17.56
C GLY A 485 7.51 -14.97 -16.49
N PHE A 486 8.27 -13.88 -16.45
CA PHE A 486 8.02 -12.76 -15.53
C PHE A 486 6.72 -12.00 -15.87
N LEU A 487 6.42 -11.89 -17.17
CA LEU A 487 5.14 -11.42 -17.69
C LEU A 487 4.38 -12.61 -18.25
N ASP A 488 3.47 -13.19 -17.47
CA ASP A 488 2.63 -14.31 -17.90
C ASP A 488 1.13 -14.07 -17.70
N GLY A 489 0.75 -13.15 -16.81
CA GLY A 489 -0.64 -12.88 -16.45
C GLY A 489 -1.43 -12.13 -17.53
N LYS A 490 -2.73 -12.48 -17.63
CA LYS A 490 -3.70 -11.82 -18.54
C LYS A 490 -3.72 -10.30 -18.40
N TYR A 491 -3.59 -9.81 -17.17
CA TYR A 491 -3.56 -8.38 -16.91
C TYR A 491 -2.35 -7.71 -17.57
N HIS A 492 -1.14 -8.24 -17.35
CA HIS A 492 0.08 -7.66 -17.94
C HIS A 492 0.08 -7.77 -19.47
N MET A 493 -0.40 -8.89 -20.02
CA MET A 493 -0.60 -9.03 -21.47
C MET A 493 -1.53 -7.97 -22.07
N SER A 494 -2.52 -7.52 -21.29
CA SER A 494 -3.45 -6.46 -21.72
C SER A 494 -2.84 -5.05 -21.69
N LEU A 495 -1.68 -4.86 -21.03
CA LEU A 495 -0.95 -3.59 -20.98
C LEU A 495 -0.03 -3.38 -22.20
N ILE A 496 0.40 -4.46 -22.86
CA ILE A 496 1.27 -4.40 -24.04
C ILE A 496 0.61 -3.53 -25.12
N SER A 497 1.34 -2.52 -25.57
CA SER A 497 0.87 -1.56 -26.58
C SER A 497 0.92 -2.14 -27.99
N ASP A 498 0.21 -1.50 -28.91
CA ASP A 498 0.18 -1.91 -30.32
C ASP A 498 1.56 -1.78 -30.99
N GLU A 499 2.37 -0.78 -30.61
CA GLU A 499 3.74 -0.65 -31.11
C GLU A 499 4.68 -1.72 -30.54
N GLN A 500 4.52 -2.09 -29.27
CA GLN A 500 5.27 -3.20 -28.69
C GLN A 500 4.91 -4.52 -29.38
N LEU A 501 3.61 -4.78 -29.64
CA LEU A 501 3.12 -5.96 -30.36
C LEU A 501 3.80 -6.15 -31.72
N LYS A 502 3.97 -5.08 -32.51
CA LYS A 502 4.62 -5.15 -33.83
C LYS A 502 6.06 -5.69 -33.78
N THR A 503 6.73 -5.50 -32.65
CA THR A 503 8.14 -5.88 -32.44
C THR A 503 8.32 -7.19 -31.68
N LEU A 504 7.25 -7.74 -31.10
CA LEU A 504 7.31 -9.00 -30.36
C LEU A 504 7.54 -10.18 -31.32
N GLN A 505 8.39 -11.10 -30.89
CA GLN A 505 8.70 -12.33 -31.62
C GLN A 505 7.66 -13.38 -31.28
N LEU A 506 6.60 -13.46 -32.09
CA LEU A 506 5.47 -14.37 -31.88
C LEU A 506 5.92 -15.82 -31.79
N SER A 507 6.94 -16.18 -32.57
CA SER A 507 7.55 -17.52 -32.63
C SER A 507 8.22 -17.97 -31.32
N LYS A 508 8.44 -17.06 -30.37
CA LYS A 508 9.02 -17.35 -29.06
C LYS A 508 8.00 -17.34 -27.93
N LEU A 509 6.72 -17.06 -28.23
CA LEU A 509 5.68 -17.02 -27.23
C LEU A 509 5.10 -18.40 -27.00
N SER A 510 5.03 -18.84 -25.74
CA SER A 510 4.40 -20.11 -25.42
C SER A 510 2.89 -20.06 -25.66
N TYR A 511 2.27 -21.23 -25.85
CA TYR A 511 0.82 -21.36 -26.00
C TYR A 511 0.05 -20.71 -24.85
N PHE A 512 0.56 -20.82 -23.61
CA PHE A 512 -0.06 -20.21 -22.43
C PHE A 512 -0.06 -18.67 -22.50
N ILE A 513 1.05 -18.08 -22.94
CA ILE A 513 1.15 -16.62 -23.12
C ILE A 513 0.19 -16.14 -24.20
N LEU A 514 0.13 -16.83 -25.35
CA LEU A 514 -0.78 -16.51 -26.44
C LEU A 514 -2.24 -16.53 -25.98
N ASN A 515 -2.64 -17.56 -25.24
CA ASN A 515 -3.97 -17.65 -24.65
C ASN A 515 -4.26 -16.51 -23.65
N ASN A 516 -3.25 -16.02 -22.91
CA ASN A 516 -3.44 -14.89 -22.00
C ASN A 516 -3.48 -13.55 -22.72
N MET A 517 -2.83 -13.43 -23.89
CA MET A 517 -2.93 -12.25 -24.77
C MET A 517 -4.27 -12.19 -25.50
N PHE A 518 -4.80 -13.34 -25.93
CA PHE A 518 -6.00 -13.50 -26.75
C PHE A 518 -6.98 -14.48 -26.09
N TYR A 519 -7.57 -14.06 -24.96
CA TYR A 519 -8.26 -14.94 -24.02
C TYR A 519 -9.71 -15.34 -24.39
N THR A 520 -10.20 -14.99 -25.58
CA THR A 520 -11.63 -15.21 -25.90
C THR A 520 -11.86 -16.58 -26.54
N HIS A 521 -12.93 -17.30 -26.16
CA HIS A 521 -13.31 -18.56 -26.83
C HIS A 521 -13.91 -18.34 -28.25
N ALA A 522 -14.18 -17.10 -28.62
CA ALA A 522 -14.59 -16.68 -29.95
C ALA A 522 -13.91 -15.33 -30.27
N PRO A 523 -13.29 -15.18 -31.45
CA PRO A 523 -12.48 -14.01 -31.78
C PRO A 523 -13.33 -12.75 -31.78
N LYS A 524 -13.07 -11.85 -30.84
CA LYS A 524 -13.62 -10.49 -30.91
C LYS A 524 -12.90 -9.73 -32.01
N ASN A 525 -13.57 -8.79 -32.66
CA ASN A 525 -12.93 -7.94 -33.68
C ASN A 525 -11.66 -7.25 -33.13
N SER A 526 -11.66 -6.87 -31.85
CA SER A 526 -10.48 -6.31 -31.17
C SER A 526 -9.26 -7.25 -31.16
N ASP A 527 -9.48 -8.55 -31.00
CA ASP A 527 -8.40 -9.55 -30.92
C ASP A 527 -7.80 -9.78 -32.30
N LYS A 528 -8.65 -9.84 -33.34
CA LYS A 528 -8.20 -9.87 -34.74
C LYS A 528 -7.41 -8.63 -35.12
N THR A 529 -7.89 -7.44 -34.75
CA THR A 529 -7.18 -6.18 -35.02
C THR A 529 -5.82 -6.14 -34.34
N ARG A 530 -5.70 -6.61 -33.08
CA ARG A 530 -4.42 -6.67 -32.37
C ARG A 530 -3.48 -7.74 -32.95
N PHE A 531 -3.99 -8.92 -33.28
CA PHE A 531 -3.18 -10.00 -33.86
C PHE A 531 -2.64 -9.64 -35.25
N ALA A 532 -3.41 -8.87 -36.03
CA ALA A 532 -2.98 -8.36 -37.34
C ALA A 532 -1.75 -7.44 -37.27
N LEU A 533 -1.38 -6.94 -36.08
CA LEU A 533 -0.18 -6.11 -35.89
C LEU A 533 1.12 -6.91 -35.90
N PHE A 534 1.07 -8.24 -35.70
CA PHE A 534 2.28 -9.06 -35.79
C PHE A 534 2.81 -9.11 -37.22
N ASN A 535 4.13 -9.06 -37.34
CA ASN A 535 4.82 -9.23 -38.62
C ASN A 535 4.43 -10.59 -39.23
N PRO A 536 3.98 -10.64 -40.50
CA PRO A 536 3.61 -11.91 -41.13
C PRO A 536 4.72 -12.97 -41.13
N THR A 537 6.00 -12.55 -41.16
CA THR A 537 7.15 -13.45 -41.03
C THR A 537 7.16 -14.16 -39.66
N GLU A 538 6.86 -13.43 -38.58
CA GLU A 538 6.75 -14.01 -37.23
C GLU A 538 5.52 -14.91 -37.11
N VAL A 539 4.41 -14.59 -37.77
CA VAL A 539 3.24 -15.47 -37.85
C VAL A 539 3.60 -16.78 -38.54
N GLN A 540 4.30 -16.73 -39.68
CA GLN A 540 4.81 -17.91 -40.37
C GLN A 540 5.71 -18.75 -39.46
N LEU A 541 6.70 -18.13 -38.80
CA LEU A 541 7.61 -18.83 -37.89
C LEU A 541 6.88 -19.46 -36.70
N ALA A 542 5.88 -18.79 -36.14
CA ALA A 542 5.08 -19.32 -35.03
C ALA A 542 4.18 -20.50 -35.44
N LEU A 543 3.70 -20.52 -36.68
CA LEU A 543 3.02 -21.67 -37.28
C LEU A 543 3.99 -22.84 -37.51
N GLU A 544 5.15 -22.58 -38.11
CA GLU A 544 6.18 -23.61 -38.36
C GLU A 544 6.70 -24.24 -37.06
N SER A 545 6.82 -23.44 -36.00
CA SER A 545 7.28 -23.89 -34.68
C SER A 545 6.19 -24.58 -33.86
N GLY A 546 4.94 -24.57 -34.34
CA GLY A 546 3.80 -25.20 -33.67
C GLY A 546 3.33 -24.53 -32.38
N PHE A 547 3.64 -23.24 -32.19
CA PHE A 547 3.14 -22.46 -31.05
C PHE A 547 1.73 -21.91 -31.29
N LEU A 548 1.39 -21.60 -32.55
CA LEU A 548 0.04 -21.26 -32.96
C LEU A 548 -0.74 -22.55 -33.25
N VAL A 549 -1.56 -22.98 -32.29
CA VAL A 549 -2.39 -24.20 -32.41
C VAL A 549 -3.86 -23.88 -32.16
N GLY A 550 -4.74 -24.68 -32.77
CA GLY A 550 -6.17 -24.63 -32.54
C GLY A 550 -6.90 -23.56 -33.36
N LYS A 551 -8.16 -23.87 -33.64
CA LYS A 551 -9.06 -23.08 -34.49
C LYS A 551 -9.17 -21.61 -34.10
N TYR A 552 -9.11 -21.32 -32.79
CA TYR A 552 -9.20 -19.95 -32.31
C TYR A 552 -8.02 -19.10 -32.81
N HIS A 553 -6.78 -19.55 -32.61
CA HIS A 553 -5.61 -18.81 -33.08
C HIS A 553 -5.57 -18.68 -34.61
N MET A 554 -5.95 -19.74 -35.34
CA MET A 554 -6.05 -19.68 -36.81
C MET A 554 -7.11 -18.68 -37.29
N SER A 555 -8.18 -18.47 -36.51
CA SER A 555 -9.20 -17.47 -36.81
C SER A 555 -8.75 -16.02 -36.57
N LEU A 556 -7.63 -15.79 -35.86
CA LEU A 556 -7.06 -14.46 -35.62
C LEU A 556 -6.20 -13.96 -36.78
N ILE A 557 -5.63 -14.86 -37.59
CA ILE A 557 -4.79 -14.50 -38.73
C ILE A 557 -5.59 -13.63 -39.71
N SER A 558 -5.06 -12.45 -40.03
CA SER A 558 -5.72 -11.52 -40.94
C SER A 558 -5.61 -11.96 -42.41
N ASP A 559 -6.48 -11.43 -43.25
CA ASP A 559 -6.46 -11.68 -44.70
C ASP A 559 -5.14 -11.20 -45.34
N GLU A 560 -4.56 -10.10 -44.84
CA GLU A 560 -3.25 -9.62 -45.31
C GLU A 560 -2.10 -10.53 -44.88
N GLN A 561 -2.15 -11.09 -43.67
CA GLN A 561 -1.16 -12.07 -43.23
C GLN A 561 -1.24 -13.34 -44.10
N LEU A 562 -2.46 -13.83 -44.39
CA LEU A 562 -2.70 -15.00 -45.26
C LEU A 562 -2.05 -14.89 -46.64
N LYS A 563 -2.15 -13.73 -47.29
CA LYS A 563 -1.54 -13.49 -48.61
C LYS A 563 -0.03 -13.74 -48.65
N THR A 564 0.64 -13.59 -47.51
CA THR A 564 2.10 -13.70 -47.39
C THR A 564 2.56 -15.03 -46.77
N LEU A 565 1.64 -15.85 -46.26
CA LEU A 565 1.96 -17.13 -45.65
C LEU A 565 2.39 -18.14 -46.71
N LYS A 566 3.43 -18.92 -46.37
CA LYS A 566 3.95 -20.00 -47.21
C LYS A 566 3.20 -21.29 -46.89
N LEU A 567 2.13 -21.53 -47.65
CA LEU A 567 1.27 -22.71 -47.49
C LEU A 567 2.09 -24.01 -47.55
N SER A 568 3.10 -24.05 -48.41
CA SER A 568 4.00 -25.19 -48.63
C SER A 568 4.90 -25.56 -47.45
N LYS A 569 4.82 -24.82 -46.34
CA LYS A 569 5.54 -25.06 -45.09
C LYS A 569 4.61 -25.37 -43.91
N LEU A 570 3.30 -25.31 -44.11
CA LEU A 570 2.34 -25.62 -43.06
C LEU A 570 2.11 -27.12 -42.98
N SER A 571 1.82 -27.62 -41.77
CA SER A 571 1.38 -29.00 -41.59
C SER A 571 -0.08 -29.18 -42.01
N TYR A 572 -0.44 -30.39 -42.42
CA TYR A 572 -1.83 -30.76 -42.70
C TYR A 572 -2.76 -30.48 -41.50
N PHE A 573 -2.28 -30.68 -40.27
CA PHE A 573 -3.05 -30.38 -39.05
C PHE A 573 -3.40 -28.90 -38.92
N PHE A 574 -2.47 -28.00 -39.25
CA PHE A 574 -2.75 -26.56 -39.19
C PHE A 574 -3.75 -26.10 -40.24
N LEU A 575 -3.70 -26.69 -41.43
CA LEU A 575 -4.67 -26.41 -42.48
C LEU A 575 -6.08 -26.84 -42.07
N ASN A 576 -6.21 -28.03 -41.46
CA ASN A 576 -7.48 -28.49 -40.90
C ASN A 576 -7.98 -27.59 -39.77
N ASP A 577 -7.11 -27.04 -38.92
CA ASP A 577 -7.52 -26.10 -37.87
C ASP A 577 -7.94 -24.73 -38.45
N MET A 578 -7.34 -24.32 -39.57
CA MET A 578 -7.64 -23.06 -40.26
C MET A 578 -8.93 -23.14 -41.10
N PHE A 579 -9.20 -24.30 -41.69
CA PHE A 579 -10.34 -24.62 -42.54
C PHE A 579 -10.99 -25.91 -42.04
N TYR A 580 -11.83 -25.80 -41.01
CA TYR A 580 -12.25 -26.95 -40.18
C TYR A 580 -13.51 -27.68 -40.66
N THR A 581 -14.24 -27.13 -41.62
CA THR A 581 -15.52 -27.73 -42.01
C THR A 581 -15.32 -29.02 -42.81
N HIS A 582 -16.26 -29.97 -42.73
CA HIS A 582 -16.24 -31.15 -43.62
C HIS A 582 -16.76 -30.83 -45.04
N ARG A 583 -17.30 -29.62 -45.24
CA ARG A 583 -17.75 -29.09 -46.53
C ARG A 583 -17.39 -27.61 -46.61
N PRO A 584 -16.65 -27.17 -47.63
CA PRO A 584 -16.12 -25.81 -47.69
C PRO A 584 -17.26 -24.80 -47.76
N LYS A 585 -17.33 -23.90 -46.77
CA LYS A 585 -18.22 -22.75 -46.84
C LYS A 585 -17.68 -21.73 -47.83
N ASP A 586 -18.54 -20.93 -48.45
CA ASP A 586 -18.10 -19.88 -49.38
C ASP A 586 -17.10 -18.92 -48.73
N SER A 587 -17.29 -18.61 -47.44
CA SER A 587 -16.34 -17.80 -46.67
C SER A 587 -14.93 -18.42 -46.54
N GLU A 588 -14.84 -19.75 -46.46
CA GLU A 588 -13.56 -20.47 -46.38
C GLU A 588 -12.89 -20.53 -47.75
N LYS A 589 -13.65 -20.74 -48.82
CA LYS A 589 -13.15 -20.65 -50.20
C LYS A 589 -12.60 -19.26 -50.50
N THR A 590 -13.35 -18.21 -50.15
CA THR A 590 -12.89 -16.82 -50.32
C THR A 590 -11.61 -16.55 -49.54
N ARG A 591 -11.49 -17.08 -48.32
CA ARG A 591 -10.30 -16.89 -47.49
C ARG A 591 -9.10 -17.72 -47.99
N PHE A 592 -9.32 -18.94 -48.50
CA PHE A 592 -8.29 -19.78 -49.11
C PHE A 592 -7.78 -19.21 -50.45
N ALA A 593 -8.66 -18.56 -51.21
CA ALA A 593 -8.30 -17.86 -52.45
C ALA A 593 -7.29 -16.72 -52.25
N LEU A 594 -7.08 -16.27 -51.00
CA LEU A 594 -6.08 -15.25 -50.67
C LEU A 594 -4.63 -15.77 -50.73
N PHE A 595 -4.40 -17.08 -50.67
CA PHE A 595 -3.05 -17.62 -50.82
C PHE A 595 -2.53 -17.42 -52.24
N ASN A 596 -1.23 -17.13 -52.36
CA ASN A 596 -0.55 -17.04 -53.64
C ASN A 596 -0.69 -18.39 -54.41
N PRO A 597 -1.19 -18.38 -55.66
CA PRO A 597 -1.30 -19.59 -56.49
C PRO A 597 -0.03 -20.45 -56.54
N ASP A 598 1.16 -19.83 -56.60
CA ASP A 598 2.44 -20.55 -56.63
C ASP A 598 2.67 -21.36 -55.35
N GLU A 599 2.30 -20.81 -54.19
CA GLU A 599 2.41 -21.51 -52.90
C GLU A 599 1.34 -22.59 -52.75
N VAL A 600 0.14 -22.41 -53.34
CA VAL A 600 -0.89 -23.46 -53.39
C VAL A 600 -0.42 -24.63 -54.25
N GLN A 601 0.14 -24.35 -55.42
CA GLN A 601 0.74 -25.38 -56.27
C GLN A 601 1.87 -26.11 -55.54
N LEU A 602 2.80 -25.37 -54.92
CA LEU A 602 3.92 -25.99 -54.20
C LEU A 602 3.44 -26.84 -53.01
N ALA A 603 2.35 -26.46 -52.35
CA ALA A 603 1.73 -27.28 -51.30
C ALA A 603 1.08 -28.56 -51.86
N LEU A 604 0.52 -28.52 -53.07
CA LEU A 604 0.04 -29.72 -53.79
C LEU A 604 1.19 -30.65 -54.17
N GLU A 605 2.29 -30.10 -54.70
CA GLU A 605 3.49 -30.85 -55.08
C GLU A 605 4.09 -31.60 -53.88
N LYS A 606 4.06 -30.97 -52.69
CA LYS A 606 4.58 -31.54 -51.44
C LYS A 606 3.62 -32.46 -50.70
N GLY A 607 2.41 -32.73 -51.23
CA GLY A 607 1.41 -33.56 -50.56
C GLY A 607 0.77 -32.90 -49.32
N ILE A 608 0.93 -31.61 -49.12
CA ILE A 608 0.33 -30.94 -47.94
C ILE A 608 -1.20 -30.87 -48.08
N LEU A 609 -1.71 -30.76 -49.31
CA LEU A 609 -3.13 -30.67 -49.65
C LEU A 609 -3.71 -32.03 -50.06
N GLU A 610 -3.49 -33.07 -49.25
CA GLU A 610 -3.79 -34.47 -49.62
C GLU A 610 -5.30 -34.85 -49.67
N GLY A 611 -6.19 -34.13 -48.98
CA GLY A 611 -7.62 -34.47 -48.89
C GLY A 611 -8.55 -33.77 -49.90
N GLU A 612 -9.66 -34.43 -50.27
CA GLU A 612 -10.71 -33.88 -51.16
C GLU A 612 -11.23 -32.52 -50.66
N TYR A 613 -11.36 -32.37 -49.33
CA TYR A 613 -11.78 -31.12 -48.72
C TYR A 613 -10.83 -29.95 -49.03
N HIS A 614 -9.52 -30.09 -48.77
CA HIS A 614 -8.57 -29.00 -49.01
C HIS A 614 -8.48 -28.63 -50.50
N ARG A 615 -8.59 -29.62 -51.39
CA ARG A 615 -8.60 -29.38 -52.83
C ARG A 615 -9.87 -28.65 -53.28
N SER A 616 -10.99 -28.93 -52.63
CA SER A 616 -12.26 -28.23 -52.89
C SER A 616 -12.27 -26.76 -52.44
N LEU A 617 -11.27 -26.31 -51.68
CA LEU A 617 -11.06 -24.91 -51.33
C LEU A 617 -10.32 -24.10 -52.40
N ILE A 618 -9.59 -24.78 -53.31
CA ILE A 618 -8.80 -24.13 -54.35
C ILE A 618 -9.75 -23.46 -55.35
N SER A 619 -9.53 -22.17 -55.60
CA SER A 619 -10.37 -21.42 -56.54
C SER A 619 -9.98 -21.71 -58.00
N ASN A 620 -10.91 -21.48 -58.92
CA ASN A 620 -10.65 -21.67 -60.36
C ASN A 620 -9.54 -20.73 -60.86
N GLU A 621 -9.45 -19.53 -60.30
CA GLU A 621 -8.42 -18.53 -60.59
C GLU A 621 -7.04 -19.01 -60.12
N GLN A 622 -6.96 -19.68 -58.97
CA GLN A 622 -5.70 -20.29 -58.51
C GLN A 622 -5.25 -21.41 -59.44
N ILE A 623 -6.17 -22.28 -59.88
CA ILE A 623 -5.88 -23.37 -60.82
C ILE A 623 -5.37 -22.85 -62.17
N GLN A 624 -5.89 -21.71 -62.64
CA GLN A 624 -5.42 -21.08 -63.87
C GLN A 624 -3.92 -20.74 -63.84
N GLY A 625 -3.37 -20.46 -62.65
CA GLY A 625 -1.94 -20.19 -62.47
C GLY A 625 -1.06 -21.43 -62.43
N PHE A 626 -1.63 -22.64 -62.39
CA PHE A 626 -0.85 -23.86 -62.16
C PHE A 626 -0.06 -24.32 -63.39
N ASP A 627 1.17 -24.75 -63.15
CA ASP A 627 2.01 -25.48 -64.10
C ASP A 627 1.81 -26.99 -63.90
N PHE A 628 0.88 -27.58 -64.66
CA PHE A 628 0.52 -29.00 -64.53
C PHE A 628 1.68 -29.96 -64.79
N SER A 629 2.72 -29.54 -65.52
CA SER A 629 3.90 -30.37 -65.78
C SER A 629 4.68 -30.74 -64.50
N LYS A 630 4.48 -29.99 -63.41
CA LYS A 630 5.14 -30.21 -62.11
C LYS A 630 4.30 -31.02 -61.13
N LEU A 631 3.03 -31.27 -61.44
CA LEU A 631 2.13 -32.02 -60.57
C LEU A 631 2.12 -33.51 -60.94
N SER A 632 2.04 -34.38 -59.94
CA SER A 632 1.89 -35.81 -60.20
C SER A 632 0.55 -36.10 -60.89
N GLN A 633 0.51 -37.14 -61.73
CA GLN A 633 -0.73 -37.56 -62.39
C GLN A 633 -1.85 -37.82 -61.38
N ASN A 634 -1.53 -38.41 -60.22
CA ASN A 634 -2.50 -38.62 -59.15
C ASN A 634 -3.05 -37.29 -58.58
N THR A 635 -2.17 -36.30 -58.35
CA THR A 635 -2.58 -34.96 -57.90
C THR A 635 -3.52 -34.29 -58.89
N ILE A 636 -3.20 -34.38 -60.19
CA ILE A 636 -4.00 -33.83 -61.29
C ILE A 636 -5.34 -34.55 -61.40
N MET A 637 -5.37 -35.88 -61.36
CA MET A 637 -6.60 -36.67 -61.36
C MET A 637 -7.51 -36.35 -60.16
N GLN A 638 -6.93 -35.94 -59.03
CA GLN A 638 -7.69 -35.55 -57.84
C GLN A 638 -8.18 -34.09 -57.90
N LEU A 639 -7.54 -33.21 -58.69
CA LEU A 639 -8.05 -31.87 -59.01
C LEU A 639 -9.14 -31.92 -60.08
N PHE A 640 -9.02 -32.87 -61.02
CA PHE A 640 -9.96 -33.15 -62.11
C PHE A 640 -10.49 -34.58 -62.00
N PRO A 641 -11.34 -34.88 -60.98
CA PRO A 641 -11.83 -36.23 -60.75
C PRO A 641 -12.57 -36.78 -61.97
N SER A 642 -12.41 -38.09 -62.18
CA SER A 642 -13.03 -38.80 -63.29
C SER A 642 -14.54 -38.53 -63.37
N LEU A 643 -15.03 -38.31 -64.59
CA LEU A 643 -16.44 -38.11 -64.92
C LEU A 643 -17.19 -39.44 -65.15
N ASP A 644 -16.51 -40.57 -64.92
CA ASP A 644 -17.04 -41.92 -65.07
C ASP A 644 -17.86 -42.34 -63.84
N ILE A 645 -19.12 -42.69 -64.06
CA ILE A 645 -20.08 -43.13 -63.02
C ILE A 645 -19.54 -44.34 -62.26
N ASP A 646 -18.92 -45.29 -62.96
CA ASP A 646 -18.50 -46.56 -62.36
C ASP A 646 -17.27 -46.36 -61.47
N LYS A 647 -16.32 -45.49 -61.88
CA LYS A 647 -15.20 -45.08 -61.03
C LYS A 647 -15.64 -44.24 -59.83
N LEU A 648 -16.68 -43.42 -59.98
CA LEU A 648 -17.27 -42.67 -58.86
C LEU A 648 -17.93 -43.64 -57.86
N ARG A 649 -18.60 -44.66 -58.36
CA ARG A 649 -19.21 -45.75 -57.57
C ARG A 649 -18.14 -46.58 -56.85
N GLU A 650 -17.02 -46.90 -57.50
CA GLU A 650 -15.86 -47.56 -56.86
C GLU A 650 -15.16 -46.69 -55.80
N SER A 651 -14.99 -45.39 -56.05
CA SER A 651 -14.37 -44.46 -55.08
C SER A 651 -15.23 -44.24 -53.82
N THR A 652 -16.55 -44.42 -53.94
CA THR A 652 -17.49 -44.32 -52.81
C THR A 652 -17.67 -45.66 -52.09
N SER A 653 -17.46 -46.79 -52.79
CA SER A 653 -17.51 -48.14 -52.22
C SER A 653 -16.19 -48.61 -51.60
N SER A 654 -15.03 -48.09 -52.03
CA SER A 654 -13.69 -48.45 -51.53
C SER A 654 -13.38 -48.01 -50.09
N ASN A 655 -14.27 -47.25 -49.43
CA ASN A 655 -14.33 -47.15 -47.95
C ASN A 655 -15.00 -48.40 -47.32
N ALA A 656 -14.77 -49.57 -47.92
CA ALA A 656 -15.49 -50.83 -47.73
C ALA A 656 -15.36 -51.46 -46.33
N SER A 657 -14.50 -50.95 -45.44
CA SER A 657 -14.41 -51.48 -44.08
C SER A 657 -15.63 -51.17 -43.21
N TYR A 658 -16.62 -50.43 -43.71
CA TYR A 658 -17.76 -49.95 -42.92
C TYR A 658 -19.14 -50.31 -43.47
N PHE A 659 -19.24 -51.01 -44.59
CA PHE A 659 -20.52 -51.25 -45.26
C PHE A 659 -20.77 -52.74 -45.55
N ARG A 660 -21.97 -53.24 -45.22
CA ARG A 660 -22.47 -54.57 -45.59
C ARG A 660 -23.68 -54.39 -46.51
N GLU A 661 -23.72 -55.11 -47.61
CA GLU A 661 -24.91 -55.16 -48.47
C GLU A 661 -25.86 -56.28 -48.01
N GLU A 662 -27.11 -55.93 -47.72
CA GLU A 662 -28.20 -56.87 -47.45
C GLU A 662 -29.38 -56.53 -48.38
N ASN A 663 -29.80 -57.49 -49.21
CA ASN A 663 -30.95 -57.39 -50.12
C ASN A 663 -30.93 -56.19 -51.08
N GLY A 664 -29.77 -55.88 -51.66
CA GLY A 664 -29.61 -54.74 -52.57
C GLY A 664 -29.59 -53.37 -51.88
N VAL A 665 -29.44 -53.36 -50.55
CA VAL A 665 -29.32 -52.15 -49.73
C VAL A 665 -28.01 -52.21 -48.94
N VAL A 666 -27.18 -51.19 -49.10
CA VAL A 666 -25.86 -51.08 -48.44
C VAL A 666 -26.03 -50.42 -47.06
N ILE A 667 -25.67 -51.12 -45.98
CA ILE A 667 -25.85 -50.72 -44.57
C ILE A 667 -24.49 -50.37 -43.93
N ASN A 668 -24.39 -49.21 -43.26
CA ASN A 668 -23.19 -48.75 -42.55
C ASN A 668 -23.22 -49.14 -41.05
N ASN A 669 -22.11 -49.63 -40.50
CA ASN A 669 -21.98 -50.04 -39.09
C ASN A 669 -21.57 -48.93 -38.09
N ARG A 670 -21.38 -47.66 -38.50
CA ARG A 670 -21.11 -46.56 -37.55
C ARG A 670 -22.35 -45.68 -37.33
N GLN A 671 -22.72 -45.55 -36.05
CA GLN A 671 -23.78 -44.69 -35.55
C GLN A 671 -23.74 -43.28 -36.17
N GLY A 672 -24.80 -42.93 -36.91
CA GLY A 672 -25.38 -41.58 -36.85
C GLY A 672 -25.29 -40.66 -38.06
N TRP A 673 -24.58 -40.98 -39.16
CA TRP A 673 -24.55 -40.11 -40.34
C TRP A 673 -24.84 -40.89 -41.62
N VAL A 674 -26.12 -40.90 -41.98
CA VAL A 674 -26.61 -41.39 -43.26
C VAL A 674 -26.56 -40.23 -44.27
N SER A 675 -25.68 -40.32 -45.26
CA SER A 675 -25.77 -39.54 -46.49
C SER A 675 -25.75 -40.53 -47.65
N PHE A 676 -26.88 -41.18 -47.93
CA PHE A 676 -27.05 -41.87 -49.20
C PHE A 676 -27.15 -40.82 -50.31
N MET A 677 -26.33 -40.94 -51.35
CA MET A 677 -26.60 -40.28 -52.63
C MET A 677 -27.40 -41.28 -53.47
N ASN A 678 -28.67 -41.00 -53.75
CA ASN A 678 -29.44 -41.78 -54.72
C ASN A 678 -28.90 -41.53 -56.15
N GLU A 679 -29.33 -42.33 -57.13
CA GLU A 679 -28.90 -42.19 -58.54
C GLU A 679 -29.09 -40.77 -59.09
N GLU A 680 -30.17 -40.09 -58.70
CA GLU A 680 -30.43 -38.70 -59.05
C GLU A 680 -29.38 -37.74 -58.46
N GLN A 681 -29.02 -37.90 -57.19
CA GLN A 681 -27.98 -37.12 -56.50
C GLN A 681 -26.59 -37.43 -57.06
N LEU A 682 -26.30 -38.67 -57.43
CA LEU A 682 -25.05 -39.07 -58.07
C LEU A 682 -24.93 -38.45 -59.46
N SER A 683 -25.99 -38.54 -60.27
CA SER A 683 -26.10 -37.91 -61.59
C SER A 683 -25.95 -36.38 -61.50
N ASN A 684 -26.63 -35.74 -60.54
CA ASN A 684 -26.53 -34.30 -60.31
C ASN A 684 -25.09 -33.90 -59.91
N LYS A 685 -24.45 -34.67 -59.03
CA LYS A 685 -23.05 -34.42 -58.62
C LYS A 685 -22.08 -34.60 -59.78
N ILE A 686 -22.36 -35.50 -60.71
CA ILE A 686 -21.56 -35.70 -61.93
C ILE A 686 -21.77 -34.54 -62.89
N GLU A 687 -22.99 -34.05 -63.08
CA GLU A 687 -23.20 -32.86 -63.89
C GLU A 687 -22.58 -31.61 -63.27
N GLU A 688 -22.61 -31.46 -61.95
CA GLU A 688 -21.86 -30.41 -61.26
C GLU A 688 -20.34 -30.54 -61.52
N ARG A 689 -19.77 -31.75 -61.43
CA ARG A 689 -18.36 -32.00 -61.75
C ARG A 689 -18.04 -31.71 -63.21
N LYS A 690 -18.92 -32.07 -64.16
CA LYS A 690 -18.77 -31.76 -65.60
C LYS A 690 -18.80 -30.27 -65.84
N ILE A 691 -19.78 -29.56 -65.27
CA ILE A 691 -19.90 -28.10 -65.40
C ILE A 691 -18.66 -27.43 -64.81
N ASN A 692 -18.19 -27.85 -63.64
CA ASN A 692 -16.99 -27.28 -63.02
C ASN A 692 -15.72 -27.57 -63.82
N THR A 693 -15.54 -28.81 -64.28
CA THR A 693 -14.41 -29.20 -65.14
C THR A 693 -14.40 -28.40 -66.43
N ARG A 694 -15.55 -28.25 -67.10
CA ARG A 694 -15.67 -27.40 -68.30
C ARG A 694 -15.32 -25.94 -68.03
N ARG A 695 -15.77 -25.39 -66.89
CA ARG A 695 -15.42 -24.02 -66.46
C ARG A 695 -13.93 -23.86 -66.25
N ILE A 696 -13.28 -24.79 -65.55
CA ILE A 696 -11.83 -24.76 -65.34
C ILE A 696 -11.09 -24.88 -66.67
N CYS A 697 -11.42 -25.87 -67.50
CA CYS A 697 -10.78 -26.05 -68.82
C CYS A 697 -10.93 -24.83 -69.73
N ALA A 698 -12.04 -24.08 -69.65
CA ALA A 698 -12.23 -22.84 -70.39
C ALA A 698 -11.31 -21.70 -69.94
N LEU A 699 -10.83 -21.73 -68.69
CA LEU A 699 -9.91 -20.74 -68.12
C LEU A 699 -8.44 -21.07 -68.41
N LEU A 700 -8.13 -22.32 -68.78
CA LEU A 700 -6.77 -22.77 -69.04
C LEU A 700 -6.24 -22.28 -70.41
N THR A 701 -4.95 -21.94 -70.42
CA THR A 701 -4.21 -21.66 -71.65
C THR A 701 -4.17 -22.89 -72.57
N SER A 702 -3.94 -22.71 -73.87
CA SER A 702 -3.83 -23.83 -74.81
C SER A 702 -2.76 -24.83 -74.38
N LYS A 703 -1.61 -24.34 -73.89
CA LYS A 703 -0.53 -25.19 -73.37
C LYS A 703 -0.96 -26.03 -72.17
N GLN A 704 -1.62 -25.44 -71.18
CA GLN A 704 -2.12 -26.18 -70.02
C GLN A 704 -3.16 -27.24 -70.39
N ARG A 705 -3.97 -26.97 -71.43
CA ARG A 705 -4.91 -27.96 -71.97
C ARG A 705 -4.20 -29.11 -72.67
N GLU A 706 -3.19 -28.82 -73.49
CA GLU A 706 -2.35 -29.83 -74.12
C GLU A 706 -1.63 -30.71 -73.07
N ASP A 707 -1.08 -30.10 -72.01
CA ASP A 707 -0.44 -30.82 -70.90
C ASP A 707 -1.42 -31.75 -70.17
N LEU A 708 -2.66 -31.28 -69.92
CA LEU A 708 -3.72 -32.12 -69.34
C LEU A 708 -4.15 -33.24 -70.30
N GLU A 709 -4.38 -32.94 -71.58
CA GLU A 709 -4.78 -33.93 -72.59
C GLU A 709 -3.73 -35.03 -72.75
N ALA A 710 -2.43 -34.68 -72.76
CA ALA A 710 -1.33 -35.63 -72.82
C ALA A 710 -1.31 -36.61 -71.62
N LEU A 711 -1.73 -36.15 -70.43
CA LEU A 711 -1.81 -36.97 -69.21
C LEU A 711 -3.03 -37.89 -69.15
N PHE A 712 -4.08 -37.59 -69.93
CA PHE A 712 -5.31 -38.39 -70.03
C PHE A 712 -5.35 -39.30 -71.26
N GLN A 713 -4.37 -39.19 -72.17
CA GLN A 713 -4.22 -40.19 -73.23
C GLN A 713 -3.81 -41.53 -72.59
N PRO A 714 -4.51 -42.63 -72.92
CA PRO A 714 -4.11 -43.95 -72.45
C PRO A 714 -2.69 -44.19 -72.96
N SER A 715 -1.75 -44.39 -72.03
CA SER A 715 -0.38 -44.79 -72.34
C SER A 715 -0.47 -45.92 -73.35
N ARG A 716 -0.02 -45.65 -74.60
CA ARG A 716 0.32 -46.71 -75.53
C ARG A 716 1.35 -47.55 -74.80
N VAL A 717 0.91 -48.70 -74.29
CA VAL A 717 1.80 -49.79 -73.93
C VAL A 717 2.56 -50.08 -75.22
N GLU A 718 3.82 -49.68 -75.27
CA GLU A 718 4.76 -50.26 -76.22
C GLU A 718 4.81 -51.75 -75.87
N GLU A 719 4.13 -52.55 -76.69
CA GLU A 719 4.35 -53.98 -76.77
C GLU A 719 5.78 -54.20 -77.30
N GLU A 720 6.70 -54.54 -76.41
CA GLU A 720 7.86 -55.39 -76.72
C GLU A 720 7.70 -56.75 -76.04
#